data_AF-A0A496B859-F1
#
_entry.id   AF-A0A496B859-F1
#
_cell.length_a   1.000
_cell.length_b   1.000
_cell.length_c   1.000
_cell.angle_alpha   90.00
_cell.angle_beta   90.00
_cell.angle_gamma   90.00
#
_symmetry.space_group_name_H-M   'P 1'
#
loop_
_entity.id
_entity.type
_entity.pdbx_description
1 polymer ?
#
loop_
_entity_poly.entity_id
_entity_poly.type
_entity_poly.pdbx_seq_one_letter_code
_entity_poly.pdbx_strand_id
1 'polypeptide(L)'
;MAKQLEMFAQLDNSEDKRDVPPIPTQLDQLIDLDPDGPEPEEGSAYIALLKGAIPSDDNVLKDYIEIVGPRMQKEYMLRAAKGSSIEKYAHNADQSMLTHVLNGVFPTLQIVRESEVDLSDIEKQIYLIAYTLHDLDKLVNVQRLSVADANRKREFYGYLDEWVERLHFDNFCPEYNTYREDISYLILNTQVKYGADLNPQNFDRQLPGNRHEFLKRMCRFSDLIAYFMKNPASFLERPDISESLTHLSRGKLVFTYHKVSENRGMLTNVINNAVLAEMRDNFGWKPFLFFPTGVTYLRSRNLDDKALPTGDDIAEIVVEKLKTYCASRLEQNLNGFTRGGKGFKYADYYDAFFQPHDMLRLIQKGCFKILRQNKAPSAGKRLVKLQQLQMEGKIPEDISLDFEDDLRVDQLAEYLVEVEKLLGKFASRESVASEILAYLDLQEWHGVFTSIPSQGGVPLPWYFIAGKYLLRNRGKDENDMRDLFEEVTEHVTQVFAEAIQNQPQLDSFAALRNYVKRTIDINGHQHIHQDFQAELVRYTNTKKIGRGSDKGCSLCSSDFQTQESSETDVIFAPQVYSNKNPINSGRVRRGICQLCQMEMMLRQILIRSRWNLVGAGYESVKIKWLYLYPSYFFTPETSKIIGKAYQNLKSLNFFDVRRKLHRGSAATDLVELDEFIIDTETPDTEKENLLKMDFSENDLATFYFCGIPTLGTRPTDTESWAMPTFLAFLSTLAFNAKVVVTESQVPLYHSAEEFKETVVLNAPHPFVTHILQKDRLRIDEIEKSLEKLSAIYDLNIDAFRDGAKPQWQHLNSVSGNIETDPLYVFHYLDVFRRKNKWDSFPKPRNGEIFIPERYLQFYETLGGDKMSLIEGIAQRCFNFYGPDSFNANSILKVIALVENVIINSEPTIDPIDLKWEARGEVHNLMQRVRSSRAQGFARLLQREESTAIEALVNYFYDEVFMKDYKGQRAILRTRRNRLNAGINAWYQANWQQFRKQKNEEATDANN
;
A
#
# COMPACT_ATOMS: atom_id res chain seq x y z
N MET A 1 -16.65 -38.98 -1.43
CA MET A 1 -15.36 -38.32 -1.74
C MET A 1 -15.16 -38.13 -3.24
N ALA A 2 -15.05 -39.18 -4.08
CA ALA A 2 -14.98 -39.02 -5.54
C ALA A 2 -16.20 -38.29 -6.16
N LYS A 3 -17.43 -38.66 -5.75
CA LYS A 3 -18.66 -37.94 -6.12
C LYS A 3 -18.74 -36.48 -5.63
N GLN A 4 -18.02 -36.13 -4.56
CA GLN A 4 -17.94 -34.75 -4.06
C GLN A 4 -16.89 -33.95 -4.85
N LEU A 5 -15.78 -34.57 -5.24
CA LEU A 5 -14.79 -33.98 -6.15
C LEU A 5 -15.38 -33.70 -7.54
N GLU A 6 -16.24 -34.57 -8.05
CA GLU A 6 -17.03 -34.29 -9.27
C GLU A 6 -18.01 -33.12 -9.09
N MET A 7 -18.62 -32.98 -7.91
CA MET A 7 -19.54 -31.87 -7.63
C MET A 7 -18.82 -30.52 -7.51
N PHE A 8 -17.60 -30.50 -6.95
CA PHE A 8 -16.74 -29.31 -6.93
C PHE A 8 -16.21 -28.96 -8.34
N ALA A 9 -15.85 -29.97 -9.15
CA ALA A 9 -15.45 -29.76 -10.55
C ALA A 9 -16.61 -29.26 -11.44
N GLN A 10 -17.86 -29.60 -11.11
CA GLN A 10 -19.04 -29.09 -11.81
C GLN A 10 -19.42 -27.65 -11.40
N LEU A 11 -19.04 -27.21 -10.20
CA LEU A 11 -19.20 -25.80 -9.79
C LEU A 11 -18.19 -24.88 -10.50
N ASP A 12 -16.97 -25.35 -10.72
CA ASP A 12 -15.90 -24.66 -11.47
C ASP A 12 -16.30 -24.37 -12.93
N ASN A 13 -17.05 -25.29 -13.56
CA ASN A 13 -17.51 -25.15 -14.95
C ASN A 13 -18.71 -24.20 -15.14
N SER A 14 -19.28 -23.65 -14.07
CA SER A 14 -20.41 -22.70 -14.16
C SER A 14 -19.98 -21.22 -14.20
N GLU A 15 -18.69 -20.93 -14.00
CA GLU A 15 -18.16 -19.57 -14.07
C GLU A 15 -17.85 -19.08 -15.50
N ASP A 16 -17.76 -19.98 -16.47
CA ASP A 16 -17.32 -19.68 -17.85
C ASP A 16 -18.36 -18.94 -18.73
N LYS A 17 -19.50 -18.51 -18.18
CA LYS A 17 -20.53 -17.78 -18.94
C LYS A 17 -21.12 -16.55 -18.24
N ARG A 18 -20.35 -15.89 -17.38
CA ARG A 18 -20.64 -14.50 -17.04
C ARG A 18 -19.69 -13.63 -17.84
N ASP A 19 -20.24 -12.84 -18.77
CA ASP A 19 -19.53 -11.74 -19.41
C ASP A 19 -19.11 -10.74 -18.32
N VAL A 20 -17.98 -11.03 -17.67
CA VAL A 20 -17.27 -10.04 -16.87
C VAL A 20 -16.66 -9.10 -17.90
N PRO A 21 -17.03 -7.81 -17.92
CA PRO A 21 -16.40 -6.88 -18.84
C PRO A 21 -14.89 -6.96 -18.62
N PRO A 22 -14.09 -7.22 -19.68
CA PRO A 22 -12.65 -7.29 -19.54
C PRO A 22 -12.17 -5.96 -18.97
N ILE A 23 -11.50 -6.00 -17.82
CA ILE A 23 -10.82 -4.84 -17.25
C ILE A 23 -9.72 -4.48 -18.26
N PRO A 24 -9.75 -3.27 -18.88
CA PRO A 24 -8.73 -2.86 -19.83
C PRO A 24 -7.35 -3.01 -19.20
N THR A 25 -6.42 -3.66 -19.91
CA THR A 25 -5.01 -3.61 -19.53
C THR A 25 -4.55 -2.16 -19.58
N GLN A 26 -3.60 -1.74 -18.73
CA GLN A 26 -3.03 -0.37 -18.61
C GLN A 26 -2.58 0.29 -19.94
N LEU A 27 -2.67 -0.41 -21.07
CA LEU A 27 -2.23 0.04 -22.38
C LEU A 27 -3.01 1.24 -22.93
N ASP A 28 -4.31 1.38 -22.63
CA ASP A 28 -5.13 2.44 -23.26
C ASP A 28 -4.86 3.85 -22.71
N GLN A 29 -3.92 3.99 -21.75
CA GLN A 29 -3.50 5.28 -21.18
C GLN A 29 -1.98 5.51 -21.24
N LEU A 30 -1.24 4.71 -22.01
CA LEU A 30 0.23 4.79 -22.13
C LEU A 30 0.69 4.98 -23.57
N ILE A 31 0.14 5.99 -24.26
CA ILE A 31 0.68 6.47 -25.52
C ILE A 31 1.16 7.90 -25.29
N ASP A 32 2.41 8.12 -25.66
CA ASP A 32 3.25 9.33 -25.54
C ASP A 32 3.94 9.56 -24.19
N LEU A 33 5.15 8.99 -24.07
CA LEU A 33 6.20 9.54 -23.21
C LEU A 33 7.44 9.80 -24.07
N ASP A 34 7.68 11.08 -24.32
CA ASP A 34 8.89 11.63 -24.94
C ASP A 34 10.09 11.42 -23.98
N PRO A 35 11.19 10.78 -24.41
CA PRO A 35 12.26 10.35 -23.51
C PRO A 35 13.20 11.46 -23.00
N ASP A 36 13.04 12.71 -23.43
CA ASP A 36 14.00 13.81 -23.21
C ASP A 36 13.42 15.01 -22.42
N GLY A 37 12.60 14.76 -21.39
CA GLY A 37 12.20 15.80 -20.44
C GLY A 37 13.37 16.19 -19.50
N PRO A 38 13.62 17.49 -19.25
CA PRO A 38 14.63 17.94 -18.29
C PRO A 38 14.25 17.51 -16.87
N GLU A 39 15.21 16.99 -16.11
CA GLU A 39 15.05 16.69 -14.68
C GLU A 39 14.88 18.01 -13.91
N PRO A 40 13.80 18.18 -13.11
CA PRO A 40 13.66 19.35 -12.25
C PRO A 40 14.66 19.25 -11.08
N GLU A 41 15.46 20.29 -10.88
CA GLU A 41 16.08 20.57 -9.58
C GLU A 41 14.98 21.03 -8.61
N GLU A 42 14.21 20.13 -8.02
CA GLU A 42 13.15 20.49 -7.07
C GLU A 42 13.20 19.64 -5.80
N GLY A 43 13.13 20.31 -4.65
CA GLY A 43 13.20 19.67 -3.34
C GLY A 43 12.11 18.62 -3.11
N SER A 44 12.39 17.67 -2.21
CA SER A 44 11.46 16.60 -1.78
C SER A 44 10.03 17.12 -1.58
N ALA A 45 9.06 16.60 -2.34
CA ALA A 45 7.64 16.98 -2.26
C ALA A 45 7.09 16.87 -0.82
N TYR A 46 7.61 15.93 -0.04
CA TYR A 46 7.31 15.78 1.38
C TYR A 46 7.71 17.01 2.21
N ILE A 47 8.88 17.59 1.95
CA ILE A 47 9.38 18.79 2.64
C ILE A 47 8.55 20.03 2.27
N ALA A 48 8.19 20.19 1.00
CA ALA A 48 7.33 21.29 0.56
C ALA A 48 5.96 21.27 1.27
N LEU A 49 5.39 20.07 1.46
CA LEU A 49 4.14 19.91 2.21
C LEU A 49 4.30 20.13 3.71
N LEU A 50 5.41 19.66 4.32
CA LEU A 50 5.73 19.97 5.71
C LEU A 50 5.77 21.49 5.92
N LYS A 51 6.45 22.22 5.03
CA LYS A 51 6.51 23.69 5.06
C LYS A 51 5.12 24.32 4.93
N GLY A 52 4.26 23.78 4.07
CA GLY A 52 2.87 24.25 3.90
C GLY A 52 1.92 23.88 5.04
N ALA A 53 2.24 22.87 5.85
CA ALA A 53 1.44 22.46 7.00
C ALA A 53 1.73 23.29 8.27
N ILE A 54 2.88 23.95 8.32
CA ILE A 54 3.31 24.83 9.40
C ILE A 54 2.51 26.15 9.38
N PRO A 55 2.12 26.71 10.54
CA PRO A 55 1.44 28.00 10.61
C PRO A 55 2.16 29.12 9.86
N SER A 56 1.40 30.02 9.24
CA SER A 56 1.95 31.05 8.36
C SER A 56 2.88 32.04 9.08
N ASP A 57 2.67 32.23 10.37
CA ASP A 57 3.39 33.12 11.27
C ASP A 57 4.67 32.52 11.88
N ASP A 58 4.94 31.23 11.68
CA ASP A 58 6.11 30.54 12.24
C ASP A 58 7.26 30.43 11.24
N ASN A 59 7.95 31.55 10.98
CA ASN A 59 9.06 31.60 10.00
C ASN A 59 10.23 30.70 10.39
N VAL A 60 10.62 30.67 11.67
CA VAL A 60 11.75 29.86 12.14
C VAL A 60 11.50 28.36 11.89
N LEU A 61 10.29 27.85 12.14
CA LEU A 61 9.99 26.44 11.90
C LEU A 61 9.93 26.12 10.39
N LYS A 62 9.49 27.07 9.56
CA LYS A 62 9.53 26.91 8.10
C LYS A 62 10.97 26.84 7.59
N ASP A 63 11.84 27.74 8.05
CA ASP A 63 13.26 27.76 7.68
C ASP A 63 13.96 26.47 8.14
N TYR A 64 13.61 25.97 9.33
CA TYR A 64 14.09 24.68 9.83
C TYR A 64 13.71 23.54 8.89
N ILE A 65 12.43 23.44 8.50
CA ILE A 65 11.98 22.37 7.57
C ILE A 65 12.60 22.52 6.18
N GLU A 66 12.78 23.74 5.68
CA GLU A 66 13.35 23.97 4.35
C GLU A 66 14.85 23.66 4.29
N ILE A 67 15.63 24.10 5.28
CA ILE A 67 17.09 23.97 5.30
C ILE A 67 17.49 22.59 5.82
N VAL A 68 16.95 22.19 6.97
CA VAL A 68 17.35 20.99 7.72
C VAL A 68 16.54 19.77 7.29
N GLY A 69 15.26 19.95 6.98
CA GLY A 69 14.31 18.87 6.67
C GLY A 69 14.78 17.87 5.60
N PRO A 70 15.26 18.29 4.41
CA PRO A 70 15.73 17.36 3.38
C PRO A 70 16.90 16.49 3.85
N ARG A 71 17.84 17.07 4.61
CA ARG A 71 19.02 16.38 5.14
C ARG A 71 18.64 15.43 6.26
N MET A 72 17.76 15.88 7.15
CA MET A 72 17.19 15.05 8.20
C MET A 72 16.42 13.86 7.60
N GLN A 73 15.65 14.04 6.54
CA GLN A 73 14.96 12.94 5.85
C GLN A 73 15.97 11.90 5.36
N LYS A 74 17.02 12.34 4.65
CA LYS A 74 18.07 11.45 4.14
C LYS A 74 18.80 10.68 5.26
N GLU A 75 19.17 11.36 6.34
CA GLU A 75 20.04 10.78 7.38
C GLU A 75 19.26 10.00 8.46
N TYR A 76 18.01 10.36 8.74
CA TYR A 76 17.27 9.85 9.90
C TYR A 76 16.11 8.90 9.56
N MET A 77 15.65 8.85 8.31
CA MET A 77 14.47 8.08 7.92
C MET A 77 14.57 6.59 8.23
N LEU A 78 15.73 5.97 7.97
CA LEU A 78 15.95 4.54 8.23
C LEU A 78 16.76 4.25 9.49
N ARG A 79 17.12 5.30 10.23
CA ARG A 79 17.90 5.17 11.45
C ARG A 79 16.99 4.89 12.63
N ALA A 80 17.26 3.80 13.35
CA ALA A 80 16.48 3.43 14.53
C ALA A 80 16.70 4.42 15.69
N ALA A 81 15.63 5.01 16.21
CA ALA A 81 15.67 5.79 17.44
C ALA A 81 15.55 4.93 18.70
N LYS A 82 14.69 3.90 18.65
CA LYS A 82 14.34 3.07 19.83
C LYS A 82 14.41 1.56 19.55
N GLY A 83 13.60 1.01 18.65
CA GLY A 83 13.62 -0.41 18.25
C GLY A 83 14.45 -0.69 17.00
N SER A 84 15.15 -1.82 16.97
CA SER A 84 15.98 -2.29 15.84
C SER A 84 16.13 -3.81 15.85
N SER A 85 16.72 -4.40 14.81
CA SER A 85 17.09 -5.82 14.78
C SER A 85 18.17 -6.23 15.79
N ILE A 86 18.95 -5.28 16.31
CA ILE A 86 19.99 -5.51 17.32
C ILE A 86 19.38 -6.05 18.62
N GLU A 87 19.92 -7.17 19.13
CA GLU A 87 19.39 -7.92 20.28
C GLU A 87 19.08 -7.05 21.51
N LYS A 88 19.97 -6.10 21.83
CA LYS A 88 19.79 -5.14 22.94
C LYS A 88 18.50 -4.33 22.83
N TYR A 89 18.06 -3.99 21.62
CA TYR A 89 16.93 -3.11 21.34
C TYR A 89 15.74 -3.84 20.70
N ALA A 90 15.88 -5.13 20.38
CA ALA A 90 14.85 -5.94 19.72
C ALA A 90 13.52 -6.04 20.50
N HIS A 91 13.56 -5.81 21.81
CA HIS A 91 12.38 -5.80 22.66
C HIS A 91 11.50 -4.55 22.46
N ASN A 92 12.07 -3.44 21.97
CA ASN A 92 11.36 -2.19 21.72
C ASN A 92 10.64 -2.22 20.36
N ALA A 93 9.60 -1.39 20.26
CA ALA A 93 8.95 -1.12 18.99
C ALA A 93 9.80 -0.14 18.16
N ASP A 94 9.82 -0.36 16.85
CA ASP A 94 10.55 0.47 15.91
C ASP A 94 9.93 1.86 15.83
N GLN A 95 10.82 2.84 15.69
CA GLN A 95 10.53 4.24 15.42
C GLN A 95 11.76 4.82 14.73
N SER A 96 11.56 5.47 13.58
CA SER A 96 12.63 6.18 12.90
C SER A 96 13.09 7.38 13.72
N MET A 97 14.35 7.76 13.57
CA MET A 97 14.88 8.99 14.15
C MET A 97 14.15 10.22 13.61
N LEU A 98 13.74 10.18 12.33
CA LEU A 98 12.95 11.24 11.71
C LEU A 98 11.60 11.41 12.43
N THR A 99 10.84 10.31 12.63
CA THR A 99 9.57 10.40 13.37
C THR A 99 9.79 10.80 14.81
N HIS A 100 10.82 10.27 15.47
CA HIS A 100 11.12 10.59 16.87
C HIS A 100 11.37 12.09 17.08
N VAL A 101 12.12 12.72 16.17
CA VAL A 101 12.35 14.18 16.19
C VAL A 101 11.06 14.93 15.87
N LEU A 102 10.36 14.62 14.78
CA LEU A 102 9.15 15.35 14.39
C LEU A 102 8.02 15.22 15.43
N ASN A 103 7.82 14.03 15.99
CA ASN A 103 6.84 13.76 17.05
C ASN A 103 7.21 14.41 18.40
N GLY A 104 8.45 14.86 18.57
CA GLY A 104 8.84 15.68 19.71
C GLY A 104 8.68 17.18 19.44
N VAL A 105 9.15 17.65 18.28
CA VAL A 105 9.17 19.07 17.89
C VAL A 105 7.75 19.63 17.78
N PHE A 106 6.90 19.06 16.92
CA PHE A 106 5.61 19.67 16.61
C PHE A 106 4.68 19.77 17.82
N PRO A 107 4.50 18.71 18.65
CA PRO A 107 3.61 18.80 19.81
C PRO A 107 4.13 19.79 20.86
N THR A 108 5.45 19.87 21.05
CA THR A 108 6.05 20.79 22.02
C THR A 108 5.87 22.25 21.59
N LEU A 109 6.12 22.55 20.32
CA LEU A 109 5.92 23.89 19.78
C LEU A 109 4.43 24.28 19.74
N GLN A 110 3.53 23.33 19.44
CA GLN A 110 2.10 23.56 19.54
C GLN A 110 1.71 23.95 20.98
N ILE A 111 2.21 23.26 22.01
CA ILE A 111 1.92 23.63 23.41
C ILE A 111 2.39 25.04 23.73
N VAL A 112 3.60 25.42 23.31
CA VAL A 112 4.13 26.78 23.55
C VAL A 112 3.24 27.83 22.88
N ARG A 113 2.84 27.59 21.63
CA ARG A 113 1.94 28.45 20.85
C ARG A 113 0.56 28.58 21.50
N GLU A 114 -0.09 27.45 21.80
CA GLU A 114 -1.43 27.44 22.41
C GLU A 114 -1.45 27.98 23.85
N SER A 115 -0.30 28.01 24.53
CA SER A 115 -0.15 28.58 25.86
C SER A 115 0.21 30.07 25.85
N GLU A 116 0.47 30.65 24.67
CA GLU A 116 0.95 32.03 24.47
C GLU A 116 2.21 32.31 25.31
N VAL A 117 3.10 31.32 25.40
CA VAL A 117 4.38 31.49 26.09
C VAL A 117 5.37 32.09 25.10
N ASP A 118 5.91 33.24 25.46
CA ASP A 118 6.90 33.93 24.64
C ASP A 118 8.20 33.12 24.51
N LEU A 119 8.62 32.92 23.26
CA LEU A 119 9.81 32.18 22.83
C LEU A 119 10.39 32.96 21.65
N SER A 120 11.57 33.56 21.84
CA SER A 120 12.21 34.34 20.78
C SER A 120 12.74 33.44 19.67
N ASP A 121 12.93 33.98 18.47
CA ASP A 121 13.41 33.22 17.30
C ASP A 121 14.70 32.45 17.59
N ILE A 122 15.68 33.10 18.24
CA ILE A 122 16.95 32.46 18.62
C ILE A 122 16.78 31.32 19.63
N GLU A 123 15.86 31.44 20.59
CA GLU A 123 15.60 30.38 21.57
C GLU A 123 14.95 29.17 20.90
N LYS A 124 14.10 29.42 19.91
CA LYS A 124 13.48 28.38 19.09
C LYS A 124 14.51 27.68 18.19
N GLN A 125 15.42 28.42 17.56
CA GLN A 125 16.53 27.85 16.80
C GLN A 125 17.42 26.96 17.68
N ILE A 126 17.82 27.45 18.86
CA ILE A 126 18.61 26.69 19.85
C ILE A 126 17.89 25.40 20.26
N TYR A 127 16.59 25.48 20.57
CA TYR A 127 15.77 24.31 20.91
C TYR A 127 15.72 23.29 19.76
N LEU A 128 15.47 23.75 18.53
CA LEU A 128 15.37 22.88 17.36
C LEU A 128 16.67 22.15 17.08
N ILE A 129 17.82 22.85 17.14
CA ILE A 129 19.14 22.23 16.97
C ILE A 129 19.39 21.21 18.09
N ALA A 130 19.22 21.63 19.34
CA ALA A 130 19.52 20.79 20.50
C ALA A 130 18.66 19.53 20.55
N TYR A 131 17.35 19.65 20.28
CA TYR A 131 16.47 18.48 20.27
C TYR A 131 16.70 17.59 19.06
N THR A 132 17.06 18.12 17.89
CA THR A 132 17.37 17.26 16.73
C THR A 132 18.62 16.40 17.00
N LEU A 133 19.58 16.95 17.75
CA LEU A 133 20.83 16.28 18.09
C LEU A 133 20.84 15.66 19.52
N HIS A 134 19.70 15.58 20.22
CA HIS A 134 19.69 15.12 21.62
C HIS A 134 20.19 13.68 21.81
N ASP A 135 19.97 12.82 20.81
CA ASP A 135 20.40 11.42 20.77
C ASP A 135 21.70 11.27 19.92
N LEU A 136 22.59 12.28 19.94
CA LEU A 136 23.85 12.30 19.16
C LEU A 136 24.71 11.06 19.41
N ASP A 137 24.69 10.52 20.63
CA ASP A 137 25.40 9.29 20.99
C ASP A 137 25.01 8.09 20.10
N LYS A 138 23.73 8.00 19.72
CA LYS A 138 23.22 7.01 18.74
C LYS A 138 23.62 7.33 17.31
N LEU A 139 23.75 8.61 16.97
CA LEU A 139 24.13 9.04 15.62
C LEU A 139 25.60 8.77 15.30
N VAL A 140 26.47 8.86 16.31
CA VAL A 140 27.91 8.58 16.15
C VAL A 140 28.32 7.18 16.63
N ASN A 141 27.37 6.37 17.11
CA ASN A 141 27.60 5.04 17.69
C ASN A 141 28.62 5.04 18.85
N VAL A 142 28.64 6.10 19.66
CA VAL A 142 29.52 6.24 20.82
C VAL A 142 28.70 6.10 22.10
N GLN A 143 29.19 5.31 23.06
CA GLN A 143 28.50 5.20 24.34
C GLN A 143 28.86 6.37 25.26
N ARG A 144 27.85 7.12 25.71
CA ARG A 144 27.93 8.17 26.75
C ARG A 144 28.92 9.29 26.41
N LEU A 145 28.47 10.19 25.54
CA LEU A 145 29.12 11.48 25.32
C LEU A 145 29.23 12.27 26.63
N SER A 146 30.32 13.03 26.80
CA SER A 146 30.59 13.81 28.01
C SER A 146 31.53 14.96 27.72
N VAL A 147 31.43 16.04 28.49
CA VAL A 147 32.36 17.19 28.43
C VAL A 147 33.14 17.38 29.74
N ALA A 148 33.14 16.37 30.61
CA ALA A 148 33.71 16.44 31.95
C ALA A 148 35.25 16.60 31.98
N ASP A 149 35.94 16.17 30.91
CA ASP A 149 37.38 16.35 30.74
C ASP A 149 37.72 16.88 29.34
N ALA A 150 38.91 17.45 29.19
CA ALA A 150 39.31 18.16 27.98
C ALA A 150 39.35 17.29 26.72
N ASN A 151 39.66 15.99 26.83
CA ASN A 151 39.71 15.10 25.67
C ASN A 151 38.30 14.72 25.22
N ARG A 152 37.43 14.32 26.16
CA ARG A 152 36.03 14.03 25.85
C ARG A 152 35.27 15.26 25.37
N LYS A 153 35.55 16.43 25.95
CA LYS A 153 35.01 17.73 25.49
C LYS A 153 35.41 17.99 24.03
N ARG A 154 36.67 17.74 23.64
CA ARG A 154 37.13 17.87 22.25
C ARG A 154 36.44 16.88 21.31
N GLU A 155 36.29 15.62 21.73
CA GLU A 155 35.64 14.56 20.94
C GLU A 155 34.15 14.85 20.70
N PHE A 156 33.41 15.16 21.79
CA PHE A 156 32.01 15.57 21.71
C PHE A 156 31.81 16.72 20.74
N TYR A 157 32.68 17.72 20.81
CA TYR A 157 32.62 18.88 19.94
C TYR A 157 32.97 18.60 18.49
N GLY A 158 33.90 17.67 18.22
CA GLY A 158 34.15 17.19 16.87
C GLY A 158 32.91 16.55 16.25
N TYR A 159 32.23 15.70 17.01
CA TYR A 159 30.96 15.09 16.57
C TYR A 159 29.83 16.12 16.40
N LEU A 160 29.71 17.07 17.33
CA LEU A 160 28.70 18.11 17.26
C LEU A 160 28.86 18.95 16.00
N ASP A 161 30.08 19.44 15.72
CA ASP A 161 30.34 20.31 14.58
C ASP A 161 30.18 19.54 13.25
N GLU A 162 30.59 18.26 13.19
CA GLU A 162 30.34 17.39 12.03
C GLU A 162 28.83 17.29 11.72
N TRP A 163 28.00 17.07 12.74
CA TRP A 163 26.55 16.94 12.56
C TRP A 163 25.86 18.27 12.27
N VAL A 164 26.41 19.39 12.78
CA VAL A 164 25.95 20.74 12.45
C VAL A 164 26.18 21.04 10.98
N GLU A 165 27.37 20.73 10.46
CA GLU A 165 27.68 20.87 9.03
C GLU A 165 26.81 19.92 8.18
N ARG A 166 26.71 18.64 8.58
CA ARG A 166 25.96 17.62 7.83
C ARG A 166 24.47 17.94 7.69
N LEU A 167 23.86 18.53 8.71
CA LEU A 167 22.45 18.94 8.70
C LEU A 167 22.22 20.40 8.30
N HIS A 168 23.30 21.15 8.02
CA HIS A 168 23.28 22.57 7.68
C HIS A 168 22.66 23.46 8.76
N PHE A 169 22.96 23.16 10.02
CA PHE A 169 22.51 23.97 11.15
C PHE A 169 23.20 25.33 11.24
N ASP A 170 24.39 25.45 10.66
CA ASP A 170 25.13 26.70 10.46
C ASP A 170 24.37 27.68 9.54
N ASN A 171 23.74 27.17 8.48
CA ASN A 171 22.88 27.98 7.61
C ASN A 171 21.53 28.33 8.26
N PHE A 172 20.98 27.41 9.05
CA PHE A 172 19.70 27.61 9.74
C PHE A 172 19.81 28.59 10.93
N CYS A 173 20.95 28.57 11.64
CA CYS A 173 21.24 29.44 12.78
C CYS A 173 22.65 30.00 12.64
N PRO A 174 22.81 31.16 11.96
CA PRO A 174 24.11 31.81 11.79
C PRO A 174 24.80 32.13 13.13
N GLU A 175 24.03 32.34 14.20
CA GLU A 175 24.53 32.54 15.56
C GLU A 175 24.94 31.24 16.29
N TYR A 176 24.95 30.07 15.63
CA TYR A 176 25.29 28.78 16.23
C TYR A 176 26.57 28.85 17.09
N ASN A 177 27.64 29.44 16.57
CA ASN A 177 28.93 29.54 17.27
C ASN A 177 28.82 30.32 18.59
N THR A 178 27.93 31.31 18.66
CA THR A 178 27.68 32.10 19.89
C THR A 178 26.98 31.26 20.95
N TYR A 179 26.05 30.39 20.55
CA TYR A 179 25.21 29.58 21.44
C TYR A 179 25.62 28.11 21.53
N ARG A 180 26.80 27.76 21.02
CA ARG A 180 27.30 26.37 20.95
C ARG A 180 27.33 25.69 22.31
N GLU A 181 27.72 26.41 23.36
CA GLU A 181 27.76 25.91 24.74
C GLU A 181 26.34 25.70 25.32
N ASP A 182 25.37 26.58 25.00
CA ASP A 182 23.96 26.39 25.37
C ASP A 182 23.37 25.15 24.69
N ILE A 183 23.58 24.99 23.38
CA ILE A 183 23.11 23.83 22.60
C ILE A 183 23.72 22.54 23.15
N SER A 184 25.02 22.55 23.43
CA SER A 184 25.75 21.39 23.96
C SER A 184 25.21 20.94 25.32
N TYR A 185 24.93 21.90 26.20
CA TYR A 185 24.29 21.59 27.47
C TYR A 185 22.93 20.92 27.26
N LEU A 186 22.09 21.47 26.37
CA LEU A 186 20.74 20.95 26.13
C LEU A 186 20.77 19.52 25.56
N ILE A 187 21.66 19.25 24.59
CA ILE A 187 21.88 17.91 24.02
C ILE A 187 22.20 16.90 25.13
N LEU A 188 23.22 17.20 25.95
CA LEU A 188 23.67 16.26 26.99
C LEU A 188 22.67 16.12 28.15
N ASN A 189 21.82 17.11 28.38
CA ASN A 189 20.91 17.16 29.54
C ASN A 189 19.42 17.02 29.20
N THR A 190 19.10 16.52 28.00
CA THR A 190 17.73 16.13 27.64
C THR A 190 17.25 14.96 28.50
N GLN A 191 18.14 14.02 28.86
CA GLN A 191 17.89 12.94 29.81
C GLN A 191 18.54 13.19 31.18
N VAL A 192 17.94 12.67 32.26
CA VAL A 192 18.38 12.94 33.66
C VAL A 192 19.28 11.84 34.24
N LYS A 193 19.27 10.62 33.68
CA LYS A 193 19.85 9.42 34.34
C LYS A 193 21.16 8.89 33.76
N TYR A 194 21.36 8.89 32.43
CA TYR A 194 22.53 8.29 31.79
C TYR A 194 23.23 9.32 30.91
N GLY A 195 24.53 9.56 31.13
CA GLY A 195 25.34 10.46 30.31
C GLY A 195 25.15 11.96 30.55
N ALA A 196 24.20 12.36 31.41
CA ALA A 196 23.91 13.78 31.66
C ALA A 196 25.06 14.49 32.39
N ASP A 197 25.47 15.65 31.87
CA ASP A 197 26.42 16.54 32.53
C ASP A 197 25.69 17.76 33.09
N LEU A 198 25.13 17.57 34.30
CA LEU A 198 24.34 18.59 34.97
C LEU A 198 25.19 19.70 35.59
N ASN A 199 26.53 19.63 35.54
CA ASN A 199 27.39 20.66 36.11
C ASN A 199 27.39 21.90 35.20
N PRO A 200 26.74 23.00 35.59
CA PRO A 200 26.64 24.17 34.72
C PRO A 200 27.98 24.86 34.47
N GLN A 201 28.99 24.61 35.32
CA GLN A 201 30.33 25.19 35.17
C GLN A 201 31.12 24.58 34.02
N ASN A 202 30.68 23.44 33.49
CA ASN A 202 31.34 22.81 32.34
C ASN A 202 31.02 23.54 31.02
N PHE A 203 30.07 24.48 31.04
CA PHE A 203 29.54 25.17 29.87
C PHE A 203 29.52 26.69 30.06
N ASP A 204 30.07 27.44 29.10
CA ASP A 204 30.06 28.91 29.10
C ASP A 204 28.82 29.47 28.36
N ARG A 205 27.67 29.33 29.02
CA ARG A 205 26.34 29.59 28.45
C ARG A 205 26.03 31.08 28.32
N GLN A 206 25.39 31.46 27.22
CA GLN A 206 24.97 32.84 26.95
C GLN A 206 23.52 33.12 27.39
N LEU A 207 22.64 32.10 27.40
CA LEU A 207 21.24 32.31 27.76
C LEU A 207 21.04 32.54 29.27
N PRO A 208 20.07 33.39 29.67
CA PRO A 208 19.66 33.49 31.06
C PRO A 208 19.22 32.15 31.63
N GLY A 209 19.62 31.85 32.88
CA GLY A 209 19.41 30.53 33.48
C GLY A 209 17.95 30.05 33.51
N ASN A 210 16.98 30.95 33.64
CA ASN A 210 15.55 30.64 33.59
C ASN A 210 15.08 30.24 32.19
N ARG A 211 15.55 30.93 31.15
CA ARG A 211 15.21 30.61 29.75
C ARG A 211 15.86 29.30 29.33
N HIS A 212 17.11 29.10 29.69
CA HIS A 212 17.82 27.87 29.41
C HIS A 212 17.20 26.63 30.11
N GLU A 213 16.79 26.74 31.39
CA GLU A 213 16.04 25.66 32.06
C GLU A 213 14.66 25.41 31.42
N PHE A 214 14.02 26.46 30.89
CA PHE A 214 12.78 26.30 30.11
C PHE A 214 13.02 25.51 28.82
N LEU A 215 14.07 25.81 28.04
CA LEU A 215 14.43 25.05 26.83
C LEU A 215 14.81 23.60 27.15
N LYS A 216 15.55 23.36 28.23
CA LYS A 216 15.84 21.98 28.69
C LYS A 216 14.56 21.20 28.98
N ARG A 217 13.58 21.84 29.63
CA ARG A 217 12.27 21.23 29.90
C ARG A 217 11.49 20.97 28.61
N MET A 218 11.60 21.84 27.61
CA MET A 218 11.05 21.58 26.27
C MET A 218 11.69 20.32 25.67
N CYS A 219 13.02 20.22 25.58
CA CYS A 219 13.71 19.04 25.04
C CYS A 219 13.32 17.74 25.77
N ARG A 220 13.27 17.79 27.11
CA ARG A 220 12.86 16.64 27.93
C ARG A 220 11.42 16.24 27.62
N PHE A 221 10.50 17.20 27.54
CA PHE A 221 9.11 16.93 27.22
C PHE A 221 8.95 16.34 25.82
N SER A 222 9.71 16.84 24.85
CA SER A 222 9.75 16.31 23.49
C SER A 222 10.14 14.83 23.45
N ASP A 223 11.23 14.42 24.13
CA ASP A 223 11.63 13.00 24.20
C ASP A 223 10.61 12.15 24.97
N LEU A 224 10.01 12.69 26.04
CA LEU A 224 8.97 11.98 26.80
C LEU A 224 7.73 11.69 25.93
N ILE A 225 7.21 12.70 25.21
CA ILE A 225 6.04 12.52 24.35
C ILE A 225 6.35 11.56 23.19
N ALA A 226 7.47 11.79 22.48
CA ALA A 226 7.82 11.00 21.31
C ALA A 226 8.02 9.51 21.63
N TYR A 227 8.37 9.17 22.88
CA TYR A 227 8.60 7.79 23.32
C TYR A 227 7.42 7.13 24.04
N PHE A 228 6.65 7.87 24.85
CA PHE A 228 5.66 7.28 25.76
C PHE A 228 4.21 7.49 25.34
N MET A 229 3.89 8.49 24.51
CA MET A 229 2.52 8.66 24.00
C MET A 229 2.27 7.66 22.90
N LYS A 230 1.61 6.53 23.20
CA LYS A 230 1.42 5.44 22.24
C LYS A 230 -0.06 5.14 21.93
N ASN A 231 -0.95 5.60 22.81
CA ASN A 231 -2.39 5.61 22.64
C ASN A 231 -2.99 6.91 23.23
N PRO A 232 -4.29 7.22 22.97
CA PRO A 232 -4.87 8.51 23.36
C PRO A 232 -4.81 8.83 24.87
N ALA A 233 -4.73 7.79 25.71
CA ALA A 233 -4.78 7.89 27.17
C ALA A 233 -3.42 7.65 27.85
N SER A 234 -2.32 7.46 27.10
CA SER A 234 -1.00 7.09 27.67
C SER A 234 -0.49 8.06 28.75
N PHE A 235 -0.88 9.34 28.69
CA PHE A 235 -0.48 10.34 29.67
C PHE A 235 -1.01 10.07 31.09
N LEU A 236 -2.08 9.27 31.24
CA LEU A 236 -2.63 8.88 32.54
C LEU A 236 -1.68 7.97 33.33
N GLU A 237 -0.87 7.18 32.62
CA GLU A 237 0.10 6.27 33.23
C GLU A 237 1.38 7.00 33.65
N ARG A 238 1.54 8.27 33.26
CA ARG A 238 2.79 9.03 33.33
C ARG A 238 2.60 10.45 33.88
N PRO A 239 2.66 10.61 35.21
CA PRO A 239 2.50 11.91 35.87
C PRO A 239 3.50 12.97 35.38
N ASP A 240 4.71 12.56 35.02
CA ASP A 240 5.78 13.45 34.55
C ASP A 240 5.48 14.14 33.21
N ILE A 241 4.65 13.53 32.35
CA ILE A 241 4.17 14.16 31.11
C ILE A 241 3.17 15.27 31.44
N SER A 242 2.21 15.00 32.33
CA SER A 242 1.20 15.98 32.76
C SER A 242 1.80 17.14 33.57
N GLU A 243 2.79 16.85 34.41
CA GLU A 243 3.57 17.85 35.15
C GLU A 243 4.35 18.76 34.18
N SER A 244 5.00 18.17 33.17
CA SER A 244 5.73 18.92 32.15
C SER A 244 4.80 19.81 31.33
N LEU A 245 3.61 19.33 30.93
CA LEU A 245 2.59 20.16 30.28
C LEU A 245 2.20 21.35 31.18
N THR A 246 1.94 21.08 32.46
CA THR A 246 1.55 22.13 33.42
C THR A 246 2.63 23.20 33.51
N HIS A 247 3.91 22.82 33.55
CA HIS A 247 5.01 23.77 33.57
C HIS A 247 5.15 24.56 32.26
N LEU A 248 5.19 23.87 31.11
CA LEU A 248 5.38 24.48 29.80
C LEU A 248 4.22 25.43 29.46
N SER A 249 3.00 25.09 29.85
CA SER A 249 1.81 25.91 29.63
C SER A 249 1.55 26.95 30.71
N ARG A 250 2.40 27.04 31.75
CA ARG A 250 2.16 27.87 32.94
C ARG A 250 0.80 27.59 33.60
N GLY A 251 0.37 26.32 33.56
CA GLY A 251 -0.89 25.84 34.12
C GLY A 251 -2.14 26.15 33.29
N LYS A 252 -2.00 26.71 32.08
CA LYS A 252 -3.12 27.07 31.21
C LYS A 252 -3.78 25.84 30.54
N LEU A 253 -3.01 24.79 30.26
CA LEU A 253 -3.47 23.64 29.47
C LEU A 253 -3.51 22.34 30.28
N VAL A 254 -4.43 21.46 29.91
CA VAL A 254 -4.54 20.07 30.40
C VAL A 254 -4.81 19.12 29.23
N PHE A 255 -4.38 17.85 29.37
CA PHE A 255 -4.73 16.81 28.42
C PHE A 255 -6.15 16.29 28.65
N THR A 256 -6.82 15.94 27.57
CA THR A 256 -8.06 15.16 27.52
C THR A 256 -8.02 14.26 26.29
N TYR A 257 -8.92 13.29 26.17
CA TYR A 257 -8.88 12.34 25.07
C TYR A 257 -10.26 11.75 24.76
N HIS A 258 -10.38 11.20 23.55
CA HIS A 258 -11.29 10.11 23.29
C HIS A 258 -10.52 8.89 22.77
N LYS A 259 -11.05 7.70 23.03
CA LYS A 259 -10.48 6.43 22.63
C LYS A 259 -11.59 5.48 22.18
N VAL A 260 -11.32 4.72 21.14
CA VAL A 260 -12.13 3.61 20.65
C VAL A 260 -11.40 2.31 20.99
N SER A 261 -12.12 1.31 21.50
CA SER A 261 -11.53 0.05 21.96
C SER A 261 -10.95 -0.82 20.83
N GLU A 262 -11.40 -0.64 19.59
CA GLU A 262 -10.97 -1.42 18.43
C GLU A 262 -10.93 -0.61 17.13
N ASN A 263 -10.11 -1.06 16.18
CA ASN A 263 -10.00 -0.50 14.83
C ASN A 263 -10.63 -1.44 13.80
N ARG A 264 -11.67 -0.96 13.10
CA ARG A 264 -12.39 -1.69 12.03
C ARG A 264 -12.08 -1.17 10.62
N GLY A 265 -11.32 -0.09 10.48
CA GLY A 265 -11.08 0.57 9.20
C GLY A 265 -11.97 1.80 9.01
N MET A 266 -12.90 1.75 8.04
CA MET A 266 -13.72 2.92 7.67
C MET A 266 -14.61 3.38 8.81
N LEU A 267 -15.28 2.43 9.47
CA LEU A 267 -16.20 2.75 10.56
C LEU A 267 -15.50 3.47 11.70
N THR A 268 -14.29 3.04 12.08
CA THR A 268 -13.49 3.71 13.12
C THR A 268 -13.09 5.12 12.70
N ASN A 269 -12.73 5.36 11.42
CA ASN A 269 -12.45 6.70 10.93
C ASN A 269 -13.68 7.61 10.96
N VAL A 270 -14.87 7.11 10.61
CA VAL A 270 -16.12 7.88 10.70
C VAL A 270 -16.42 8.25 12.15
N ILE A 271 -16.28 7.29 13.07
CA ILE A 271 -16.45 7.51 14.52
C ILE A 271 -15.47 8.56 15.03
N ASN A 272 -14.18 8.42 14.74
CA ASN A 272 -13.16 9.35 15.20
C ASN A 272 -13.41 10.77 14.69
N ASN A 273 -13.82 10.93 13.42
CA ASN A 273 -14.12 12.25 12.87
C ASN A 273 -15.40 12.87 13.46
N ALA A 274 -16.43 12.07 13.73
CA ALA A 274 -17.65 12.54 14.37
C ALA A 274 -17.36 13.06 15.80
N VAL A 275 -16.64 12.28 16.60
CA VAL A 275 -16.25 12.69 17.97
C VAL A 275 -15.29 13.88 17.94
N LEU A 276 -14.33 13.89 17.01
CA LEU A 276 -13.39 15.00 16.87
C LEU A 276 -14.09 16.31 16.55
N ALA A 277 -15.04 16.31 15.60
CA ALA A 277 -15.81 17.50 15.26
C ALA A 277 -16.59 18.01 16.48
N GLU A 278 -17.25 17.12 17.23
CA GLU A 278 -17.97 17.48 18.44
C GLU A 278 -17.05 18.11 19.50
N MET A 279 -15.93 17.46 19.81
CA MET A 279 -14.99 17.95 20.83
C MET A 279 -14.35 19.28 20.42
N ARG A 280 -14.05 19.47 19.13
CA ARG A 280 -13.46 20.70 18.61
C ARG A 280 -14.47 21.84 18.59
N ASP A 281 -15.62 21.63 17.97
CA ASP A 281 -16.54 22.71 17.59
C ASP A 281 -17.46 23.09 18.77
N ASN A 282 -17.88 22.14 19.60
CA ASN A 282 -18.79 22.39 20.73
C ASN A 282 -18.08 22.52 22.09
N PHE A 283 -16.95 21.84 22.29
CA PHE A 283 -16.18 21.88 23.55
C PHE A 283 -14.90 22.72 23.48
N GLY A 284 -14.48 23.18 22.30
CA GLY A 284 -13.27 23.98 22.13
C GLY A 284 -11.97 23.22 22.41
N TRP A 285 -12.00 21.89 22.37
CA TRP A 285 -10.83 21.05 22.57
C TRP A 285 -9.96 21.07 21.31
N LYS A 286 -8.67 21.39 21.47
CA LYS A 286 -7.74 21.50 20.35
C LYS A 286 -7.13 20.14 20.05
N PRO A 287 -7.33 19.54 18.86
CA PRO A 287 -6.70 18.28 18.50
C PRO A 287 -5.17 18.37 18.63
N PHE A 288 -4.57 17.34 19.22
CA PHE A 288 -3.15 17.35 19.58
C PHE A 288 -2.40 16.15 19.00
N LEU A 289 -2.78 14.92 19.36
CA LEU A 289 -2.14 13.70 18.85
C LEU A 289 -3.17 12.74 18.28
N PHE A 290 -2.93 12.22 17.08
CA PHE A 290 -3.84 11.34 16.35
C PHE A 290 -3.32 9.90 16.35
N PHE A 291 -4.13 8.99 16.87
CA PHE A 291 -3.87 7.56 16.94
C PHE A 291 -4.94 6.81 16.14
N PRO A 292 -4.67 5.60 15.63
CA PRO A 292 -5.69 4.79 14.94
C PRO A 292 -6.94 4.54 15.79
N THR A 293 -6.78 4.55 17.11
CA THR A 293 -7.82 4.31 18.10
C THR A 293 -8.39 5.59 18.73
N GLY A 294 -8.02 6.79 18.31
CA GLY A 294 -8.60 8.02 18.86
C GLY A 294 -7.65 9.21 18.88
N VAL A 295 -7.99 10.22 19.67
CA VAL A 295 -7.27 11.50 19.67
C VAL A 295 -7.03 12.00 21.09
N THR A 296 -5.82 12.49 21.34
CA THR A 296 -5.52 13.32 22.52
C THR A 296 -5.72 14.78 22.14
N TYR A 297 -6.27 15.58 23.05
CA TYR A 297 -6.55 17.00 22.87
C TYR A 297 -5.86 17.84 23.94
N LEU A 298 -5.64 19.12 23.63
CA LEU A 298 -5.33 20.18 24.58
C LEU A 298 -6.63 20.92 24.95
N ARG A 299 -6.93 21.00 26.24
CA ARG A 299 -8.04 21.78 26.79
C ARG A 299 -7.50 22.92 27.65
N SER A 300 -8.03 24.14 27.47
CA SER A 300 -7.77 25.24 28.41
C SER A 300 -8.43 24.95 29.75
N ARG A 301 -7.69 25.13 30.85
CA ARG A 301 -8.19 24.93 32.21
C ARG A 301 -9.33 25.89 32.58
N ASN A 302 -9.41 27.03 31.89
CA ASN A 302 -10.41 28.08 32.14
C ASN A 302 -11.67 27.95 31.27
N LEU A 303 -11.77 26.93 30.41
CA LEU A 303 -13.01 26.65 29.67
C LEU A 303 -14.10 26.20 30.64
N ASP A 304 -15.34 26.67 30.43
CA ASP A 304 -16.50 26.24 31.19
C ASP A 304 -16.59 24.70 31.20
N ASP A 305 -16.80 24.11 32.38
CA ASP A 305 -17.03 22.67 32.53
C ASP A 305 -18.43 22.33 32.02
N LYS A 306 -18.59 22.33 30.69
CA LYS A 306 -19.75 21.74 30.02
C LYS A 306 -19.80 20.26 30.37
N ALA A 307 -21.00 19.75 30.63
CA ALA A 307 -21.21 18.32 30.78
C ALA A 307 -20.79 17.61 29.48
N LEU A 308 -19.98 16.56 29.61
CA LEU A 308 -19.57 15.75 28.47
C LEU A 308 -20.77 15.01 27.88
N PRO A 309 -20.79 14.74 26.56
CA PRO A 309 -21.88 14.04 25.92
C PRO A 309 -21.98 12.61 26.47
N THR A 310 -23.22 12.15 26.65
CA THR A 310 -23.50 10.76 27.04
C THR A 310 -23.18 9.80 25.90
N GLY A 311 -23.14 8.49 26.19
CA GLY A 311 -22.96 7.48 25.13
C GLY A 311 -24.07 7.51 24.09
N ASP A 312 -25.29 7.89 24.47
CA ASP A 312 -26.42 8.07 23.56
C ASP A 312 -26.23 9.30 22.67
N ASP A 313 -25.78 10.43 23.23
CA ASP A 313 -25.50 11.65 22.45
C ASP A 313 -24.43 11.39 21.38
N ILE A 314 -23.32 10.73 21.76
CA ILE A 314 -22.25 10.38 20.81
C ILE A 314 -22.76 9.42 19.73
N ALA A 315 -23.59 8.46 20.11
CA ALA A 315 -24.17 7.51 19.16
C ALA A 315 -24.99 8.22 18.09
N GLU A 316 -25.83 9.20 18.46
CA GLU A 316 -26.57 10.00 17.47
C GLU A 316 -25.64 10.87 16.61
N ILE A 317 -24.64 11.53 17.20
CA ILE A 317 -23.66 12.34 16.45
C ILE A 317 -22.95 11.50 15.38
N VAL A 318 -22.54 10.27 15.72
CA VAL A 318 -21.91 9.33 14.78
C VAL A 318 -22.89 8.92 13.68
N VAL A 319 -24.14 8.59 14.02
CA VAL A 319 -25.16 8.19 13.04
C VAL A 319 -25.46 9.33 12.07
N GLU A 320 -25.63 10.55 12.57
CA GLU A 320 -25.92 11.71 11.73
C GLU A 320 -24.74 12.04 10.80
N LYS A 321 -23.50 12.04 11.30
CA LYS A 321 -22.30 12.19 10.46
C LYS A 321 -22.23 11.12 9.37
N LEU A 322 -22.53 9.86 9.70
CA LEU A 322 -22.53 8.74 8.74
C LEU A 322 -23.62 8.93 7.67
N LYS A 323 -24.85 9.29 8.08
CA LYS A 323 -25.96 9.56 7.15
C LYS A 323 -25.62 10.68 6.19
N THR A 324 -25.17 11.83 6.69
CA THR A 324 -24.78 12.97 5.86
C THR A 324 -23.68 12.59 4.87
N TYR A 325 -22.66 11.86 5.33
CA TYR A 325 -21.52 11.51 4.49
C TYR A 325 -21.88 10.48 3.41
N CYS A 326 -22.64 9.45 3.77
CA CYS A 326 -23.06 8.43 2.82
C CYS A 326 -24.10 8.98 1.84
N ALA A 327 -25.11 9.72 2.31
CA ALA A 327 -26.15 10.29 1.43
C ALA A 327 -25.54 11.18 0.35
N SER A 328 -24.66 12.13 0.74
CA SER A 328 -23.99 13.02 -0.21
C SER A 328 -23.19 12.24 -1.27
N ARG A 329 -22.49 11.16 -0.87
CA ARG A 329 -21.71 10.33 -1.82
C ARG A 329 -22.58 9.46 -2.72
N LEU A 330 -23.66 8.90 -2.19
CA LEU A 330 -24.61 8.11 -2.97
C LEU A 330 -25.34 8.96 -4.01
N GLU A 331 -25.72 10.19 -3.67
CA GLU A 331 -26.32 11.15 -4.62
C GLU A 331 -25.38 11.51 -5.78
N GLN A 332 -24.09 11.66 -5.50
CA GLN A 332 -23.08 12.01 -6.50
C GLN A 332 -22.75 10.84 -7.42
N ASN A 333 -22.40 9.69 -6.84
CA ASN A 333 -21.74 8.61 -7.59
C ASN A 333 -22.70 7.49 -8.00
N LEU A 334 -23.84 7.33 -7.33
CA LEU A 334 -24.81 6.26 -7.55
C LEU A 334 -24.17 4.85 -7.42
N ASN A 335 -23.25 4.69 -6.47
CA ASN A 335 -22.61 3.39 -6.19
C ASN A 335 -23.67 2.36 -5.80
N GLY A 336 -23.52 1.11 -6.25
CA GLY A 336 -24.51 0.05 -6.01
C GLY A 336 -25.67 0.01 -7.02
N PHE A 337 -25.82 1.00 -7.90
CA PHE A 337 -26.73 0.90 -9.04
C PHE A 337 -26.13 0.05 -10.16
N THR A 338 -26.89 -0.93 -10.66
CA THR A 338 -26.46 -1.82 -11.75
C THR A 338 -27.63 -2.18 -12.66
N ARG A 339 -27.34 -2.65 -13.88
CA ARG A 339 -28.32 -3.30 -14.75
C ARG A 339 -27.87 -4.73 -15.01
N GLY A 340 -28.55 -5.70 -14.42
CA GLY A 340 -28.32 -7.12 -14.71
C GLY A 340 -29.12 -7.60 -15.92
N GLY A 341 -28.96 -8.86 -16.32
CA GLY A 341 -29.75 -9.47 -17.41
C GLY A 341 -31.29 -9.48 -17.19
N LYS A 342 -31.74 -9.17 -15.97
CA LYS A 342 -33.15 -9.11 -15.55
C LYS A 342 -33.70 -7.68 -15.35
N GLY A 343 -32.89 -6.64 -15.56
CA GLY A 343 -33.28 -5.23 -15.41
C GLY A 343 -32.42 -4.45 -14.40
N PHE A 344 -32.74 -3.17 -14.26
CA PHE A 344 -32.19 -2.21 -13.31
C PHE A 344 -32.37 -2.65 -11.85
N LYS A 345 -31.37 -2.36 -11.02
CA LYS A 345 -31.33 -2.64 -9.57
C LYS A 345 -30.44 -1.63 -8.84
N TYR A 346 -30.71 -1.45 -7.55
CA TYR A 346 -29.84 -0.73 -6.61
C TYR A 346 -29.62 -1.58 -5.35
N ALA A 347 -28.67 -1.17 -4.51
CA ALA A 347 -28.32 -1.90 -3.30
C ALA A 347 -29.26 -1.55 -2.13
N ASP A 348 -29.59 -2.53 -1.29
CA ASP A 348 -30.61 -2.37 -0.25
C ASP A 348 -30.26 -1.30 0.81
N TYR A 349 -28.98 -0.95 0.99
CA TYR A 349 -28.56 0.07 1.95
C TYR A 349 -29.06 1.49 1.63
N TYR A 350 -29.54 1.77 0.42
CA TYR A 350 -30.13 3.07 0.09
C TYR A 350 -31.34 3.40 0.96
N ASP A 351 -32.11 2.37 1.35
CA ASP A 351 -33.28 2.51 2.22
C ASP A 351 -32.91 3.08 3.61
N ALA A 352 -31.65 2.96 4.04
CA ALA A 352 -31.18 3.51 5.31
C ALA A 352 -30.89 5.02 5.26
N PHE A 353 -30.76 5.60 4.06
CA PHE A 353 -30.31 6.98 3.87
C PHE A 353 -31.36 7.89 3.25
N PHE A 354 -32.26 7.36 2.42
CA PHE A 354 -33.18 8.17 1.62
C PHE A 354 -34.64 7.86 1.93
N GLN A 355 -35.45 8.91 1.98
CA GLN A 355 -36.91 8.77 1.98
C GLN A 355 -37.39 8.35 0.59
N PRO A 356 -38.60 7.75 0.46
CA PRO A 356 -39.07 7.23 -0.82
C PRO A 356 -39.01 8.24 -1.97
N HIS A 357 -39.38 9.49 -1.71
CA HIS A 357 -39.32 10.56 -2.71
C HIS A 357 -37.89 10.83 -3.22
N ASP A 358 -36.92 11.01 -2.32
CA ASP A 358 -35.53 11.26 -2.69
C ASP A 358 -34.92 10.03 -3.40
N MET A 359 -35.33 8.84 -2.98
CA MET A 359 -34.90 7.60 -3.63
C MET A 359 -35.42 7.47 -5.06
N LEU A 360 -36.67 7.86 -5.35
CA LEU A 360 -37.21 7.87 -6.71
C LEU A 360 -36.43 8.82 -7.63
N ARG A 361 -36.03 9.99 -7.12
CA ARG A 361 -35.14 10.92 -7.84
C ARG A 361 -33.77 10.28 -8.17
N LEU A 362 -33.22 9.51 -7.24
CA LEU A 362 -31.97 8.77 -7.47
C LEU A 362 -32.14 7.63 -8.46
N ILE A 363 -33.27 6.90 -8.41
CA ILE A 363 -33.61 5.86 -9.38
C ILE A 363 -33.72 6.47 -10.78
N GLN A 364 -34.42 7.59 -10.95
CA GLN A 364 -34.47 8.34 -12.21
C GLN A 364 -33.05 8.67 -12.72
N LYS A 365 -32.23 9.32 -11.89
CA LYS A 365 -30.83 9.66 -12.24
C LYS A 365 -30.02 8.42 -12.62
N GLY A 366 -30.15 7.33 -11.87
CA GLY A 366 -29.49 6.05 -12.12
C GLY A 366 -29.93 5.40 -13.43
N CYS A 367 -31.23 5.39 -13.73
CA CYS A 367 -31.80 4.87 -14.97
C CYS A 367 -31.15 5.55 -16.17
N PHE A 368 -31.13 6.88 -16.22
CA PHE A 368 -30.51 7.61 -17.33
C PHE A 368 -28.98 7.46 -17.38
N LYS A 369 -28.30 7.35 -16.22
CA LYS A 369 -26.84 7.12 -16.18
C LYS A 369 -26.46 5.74 -16.76
N ILE A 370 -27.23 4.69 -16.44
CA ILE A 370 -26.94 3.31 -16.83
C ILE A 370 -27.51 2.96 -18.22
N LEU A 371 -28.65 3.54 -18.58
CA LEU A 371 -29.34 3.41 -19.87
C LEU A 371 -29.12 4.67 -20.71
N ARG A 372 -27.85 5.06 -20.91
CA ARG A 372 -27.47 6.19 -21.76
C ARG A 372 -27.69 5.89 -23.25
N GLN A 373 -27.94 6.93 -24.05
CA GLN A 373 -28.30 6.86 -25.49
C GLN A 373 -27.50 5.88 -26.35
N ASN A 374 -26.20 5.73 -26.09
CA ASN A 374 -25.32 4.85 -26.89
C ASN A 374 -25.43 3.36 -26.53
N LYS A 375 -26.33 2.96 -25.61
CA LYS A 375 -26.49 1.58 -25.17
C LYS A 375 -27.54 0.86 -26.00
N ALA A 376 -27.24 -0.38 -26.40
CA ALA A 376 -28.17 -1.20 -27.15
C ALA A 376 -29.48 -1.43 -26.34
N PRO A 377 -30.65 -1.15 -26.93
CA PRO A 377 -31.93 -1.45 -26.30
C PRO A 377 -32.10 -2.96 -26.08
N SER A 378 -32.88 -3.30 -25.05
CA SER A 378 -33.33 -4.66 -24.74
C SER A 378 -34.80 -4.87 -25.06
N ALA A 379 -35.52 -3.80 -25.38
CA ALA A 379 -36.95 -3.76 -25.64
C ALA A 379 -37.38 -4.77 -26.71
N GLY A 380 -36.64 -4.89 -27.81
CA GLY A 380 -36.89 -5.84 -28.89
C GLY A 380 -36.80 -7.30 -28.42
N LYS A 381 -35.80 -7.63 -27.58
CA LYS A 381 -35.71 -8.97 -26.96
C LYS A 381 -36.89 -9.23 -26.00
N ARG A 382 -37.43 -8.19 -25.35
CA ARG A 382 -38.62 -8.32 -24.49
C ARG A 382 -39.90 -8.42 -25.31
N LEU A 383 -39.98 -7.71 -26.44
CA LEU A 383 -41.09 -7.77 -27.39
C LEU A 383 -41.25 -9.17 -27.97
N VAL A 384 -40.17 -9.83 -28.39
CA VAL A 384 -40.21 -11.22 -28.88
C VAL A 384 -40.81 -12.17 -27.83
N LYS A 385 -40.52 -11.96 -26.54
CA LYS A 385 -41.13 -12.74 -25.45
C LYS A 385 -42.61 -12.42 -25.26
N LEU A 386 -43.02 -11.16 -25.39
CA LEU A 386 -44.43 -10.78 -25.33
C LEU A 386 -45.21 -11.39 -26.50
N GLN A 387 -44.64 -11.39 -27.71
CA GLN A 387 -45.22 -12.05 -28.89
C GLN A 387 -45.34 -13.57 -28.69
N GLN A 388 -44.35 -14.21 -28.06
CA GLN A 388 -44.45 -15.62 -27.67
C GLN A 388 -45.60 -15.85 -26.68
N LEU A 389 -45.76 -14.99 -25.67
CA LEU A 389 -46.87 -15.09 -24.72
C LEU A 389 -48.25 -14.87 -25.37
N GLN A 390 -48.31 -14.06 -26.43
CA GLN A 390 -49.50 -13.89 -27.26
C GLN A 390 -49.84 -15.17 -28.03
N MET A 391 -48.84 -15.84 -28.64
CA MET A 391 -49.04 -17.15 -29.29
C MET A 391 -49.46 -18.25 -28.29
N GLU A 392 -49.05 -18.14 -27.02
CA GLU A 392 -49.47 -19.04 -25.93
C GLU A 392 -50.87 -18.72 -25.37
N GLY A 393 -51.57 -17.72 -25.90
CA GLY A 393 -52.93 -17.34 -25.48
C GLY A 393 -53.01 -16.58 -24.14
N LYS A 394 -51.89 -16.08 -23.62
CA LYS A 394 -51.83 -15.31 -22.37
C LYS A 394 -52.03 -13.79 -22.57
N ILE A 395 -51.83 -13.34 -23.79
CA ILE A 395 -52.19 -12.01 -24.26
C ILE A 395 -53.19 -12.21 -25.41
N PRO A 396 -54.35 -11.55 -25.39
CA PRO A 396 -55.32 -11.62 -26.49
C PRO A 396 -54.71 -11.29 -27.87
N GLU A 397 -55.10 -12.02 -28.92
CA GLU A 397 -54.57 -11.86 -30.28
C GLU A 397 -54.92 -10.51 -30.92
N ASP A 398 -55.99 -9.87 -30.47
CA ASP A 398 -56.45 -8.55 -30.93
C ASP A 398 -55.61 -7.38 -30.40
N ILE A 399 -54.71 -7.64 -29.45
CA ILE A 399 -53.79 -6.64 -28.90
C ILE A 399 -52.55 -6.52 -29.79
N SER A 400 -52.38 -5.38 -30.45
CA SER A 400 -51.17 -5.09 -31.22
C SER A 400 -49.92 -5.06 -30.33
N LEU A 401 -48.82 -5.70 -30.75
CA LEU A 401 -47.50 -5.64 -30.11
C LEU A 401 -46.47 -5.10 -31.12
N ASP A 402 -46.49 -3.79 -31.34
CA ASP A 402 -45.83 -3.11 -32.46
C ASP A 402 -44.86 -1.98 -32.05
N PHE A 403 -44.38 -1.99 -30.81
CA PHE A 403 -43.38 -0.99 -30.37
C PHE A 403 -41.98 -1.37 -30.85
N GLU A 404 -41.15 -0.36 -31.16
CA GLU A 404 -39.81 -0.54 -31.70
C GLU A 404 -38.79 -0.96 -30.63
N ASP A 405 -37.63 -1.46 -31.06
CA ASP A 405 -36.48 -1.74 -30.18
C ASP A 405 -35.81 -0.43 -29.74
N ASP A 406 -36.47 0.25 -28.80
CA ASP A 406 -36.16 1.61 -28.37
C ASP A 406 -35.67 1.66 -26.92
N LEU A 407 -34.60 2.41 -26.67
CA LEU A 407 -34.01 2.57 -25.34
C LEU A 407 -34.98 3.27 -24.35
N ARG A 408 -35.85 4.15 -24.84
CA ARG A 408 -36.85 4.85 -24.00
C ARG A 408 -37.86 3.88 -23.41
N VAL A 409 -38.17 2.76 -24.10
CA VAL A 409 -39.00 1.67 -23.57
C VAL A 409 -38.30 1.00 -22.40
N ASP A 410 -36.99 0.73 -22.52
CA ASP A 410 -36.19 0.18 -21.42
C ASP A 410 -36.16 1.14 -20.22
N GLN A 411 -35.92 2.43 -20.47
CA GLN A 411 -35.86 3.45 -19.42
C GLN A 411 -37.17 3.52 -18.63
N LEU A 412 -38.30 3.70 -19.32
CA LEU A 412 -39.60 3.84 -18.68
C LEU A 412 -40.01 2.54 -17.97
N ALA A 413 -39.87 1.38 -18.62
CA ALA A 413 -40.25 0.11 -18.01
C ALA A 413 -39.42 -0.17 -16.75
N GLU A 414 -38.09 -0.03 -16.82
CA GLU A 414 -37.22 -0.32 -15.68
C GLU A 414 -37.40 0.69 -14.54
N TYR A 415 -37.73 1.95 -14.84
CA TYR A 415 -38.10 2.95 -13.85
C TYR A 415 -39.40 2.62 -13.12
N LEU A 416 -40.50 2.38 -13.86
CA LEU A 416 -41.81 2.10 -13.27
C LEU A 416 -41.81 0.83 -12.40
N VAL A 417 -41.00 -0.17 -12.78
CA VAL A 417 -40.77 -1.37 -11.96
C VAL A 417 -40.20 -1.03 -10.59
N GLU A 418 -39.23 -0.12 -10.53
CA GLU A 418 -38.65 0.28 -9.26
C GLU A 418 -39.56 1.20 -8.45
N VAL A 419 -40.37 2.05 -9.12
CA VAL A 419 -41.44 2.82 -8.45
C VAL A 419 -42.43 1.86 -7.77
N GLU A 420 -42.95 0.87 -8.50
CA GLU A 420 -43.88 -0.14 -7.98
C GLU A 420 -43.26 -0.92 -6.80
N LYS A 421 -41.98 -1.33 -6.93
CA LYS A 421 -41.29 -2.08 -5.86
C LYS A 421 -41.07 -1.24 -4.61
N LEU A 422 -40.65 0.02 -4.76
CA LEU A 422 -40.35 0.90 -3.63
C LEU A 422 -41.63 1.27 -2.89
N LEU A 423 -42.65 1.76 -3.60
CA LEU A 423 -43.93 2.13 -3.01
C LEU A 423 -44.75 0.91 -2.56
N GLY A 424 -44.52 -0.25 -3.17
CA GLY A 424 -45.08 -1.53 -2.75
C GLY A 424 -44.65 -2.00 -1.35
N LYS A 425 -43.69 -1.32 -0.71
CA LYS A 425 -43.37 -1.51 0.71
C LYS A 425 -44.41 -0.84 1.64
N PHE A 426 -45.07 0.22 1.14
CA PHE A 426 -46.01 1.07 1.88
C PHE A 426 -47.48 0.81 1.51
N ALA A 427 -47.74 0.48 0.24
CA ALA A 427 -49.07 0.17 -0.30
C ALA A 427 -49.08 -1.17 -1.05
N SER A 428 -50.26 -1.68 -1.43
CA SER A 428 -50.31 -2.88 -2.28
C SER A 428 -49.74 -2.56 -3.65
N ARG A 429 -48.91 -3.46 -4.20
CA ARG A 429 -48.31 -3.31 -5.53
C ARG A 429 -49.35 -3.08 -6.63
N GLU A 430 -50.50 -3.74 -6.51
CA GLU A 430 -51.65 -3.57 -7.41
C GLU A 430 -52.23 -2.14 -7.36
N SER A 431 -52.34 -1.54 -6.17
CA SER A 431 -52.79 -0.15 -6.02
C SER A 431 -51.80 0.82 -6.64
N VAL A 432 -50.49 0.60 -6.44
CA VAL A 432 -49.45 1.45 -7.02
C VAL A 432 -49.45 1.33 -8.55
N ALA A 433 -49.53 0.11 -9.08
CA ALA A 433 -49.57 -0.13 -10.52
C ALA A 433 -50.82 0.50 -11.16
N SER A 434 -51.98 0.41 -10.50
CA SER A 434 -53.23 1.03 -10.97
C SER A 434 -53.11 2.55 -11.04
N GLU A 435 -52.50 3.17 -10.02
CA GLU A 435 -52.30 4.62 -9.98
C GLU A 435 -51.34 5.09 -11.08
N ILE A 436 -50.25 4.36 -11.31
CA ILE A 436 -49.32 4.65 -12.40
C ILE A 436 -50.03 4.56 -13.77
N LEU A 437 -50.82 3.50 -13.99
CA LEU A 437 -51.59 3.35 -15.22
C LEU A 437 -52.62 4.45 -15.41
N ALA A 438 -53.23 4.92 -14.33
CA ALA A 438 -54.15 6.05 -14.34
C ALA A 438 -53.46 7.35 -14.75
N TYR A 439 -52.30 7.61 -14.17
CA TYR A 439 -51.50 8.79 -14.48
C TYR A 439 -51.03 8.80 -15.95
N LEU A 440 -50.60 7.65 -16.48
CA LEU A 440 -50.12 7.52 -17.86
C LEU A 440 -51.25 7.46 -18.91
N ASP A 441 -52.53 7.58 -18.51
CA ASP A 441 -53.71 7.42 -19.37
C ASP A 441 -53.74 6.05 -20.11
N LEU A 442 -53.50 4.97 -19.36
CA LEU A 442 -53.40 3.59 -19.85
C LEU A 442 -54.22 2.58 -19.00
N GLN A 443 -55.26 3.05 -18.31
CA GLN A 443 -56.10 2.24 -17.40
C GLN A 443 -56.79 1.06 -18.09
N GLU A 444 -57.14 1.22 -19.37
CA GLU A 444 -57.78 0.19 -20.19
C GLU A 444 -56.89 -1.05 -20.39
N TRP A 445 -55.57 -0.92 -20.20
CA TRP A 445 -54.62 -2.02 -20.30
C TRP A 445 -54.44 -2.78 -18.98
N HIS A 446 -55.10 -2.37 -17.89
CA HIS A 446 -54.93 -2.99 -16.58
C HIS A 446 -55.21 -4.49 -16.57
N GLY A 447 -56.28 -4.94 -17.24
CA GLY A 447 -56.61 -6.38 -17.32
C GLY A 447 -55.52 -7.21 -18.03
N VAL A 448 -54.84 -6.62 -19.01
CA VAL A 448 -53.76 -7.26 -19.79
C VAL A 448 -52.44 -7.22 -19.00
N PHE A 449 -52.17 -6.10 -18.33
CA PHE A 449 -51.02 -5.96 -17.43
C PHE A 449 -51.00 -7.08 -16.37
N THR A 450 -52.16 -7.34 -15.75
CA THR A 450 -52.31 -8.38 -14.72
C THR A 450 -52.24 -9.81 -15.28
N SER A 451 -52.58 -10.02 -16.56
CA SER A 451 -52.52 -11.35 -17.20
C SER A 451 -51.11 -11.77 -17.64
N ILE A 452 -50.21 -10.81 -17.84
CA ILE A 452 -48.84 -11.08 -18.31
C ILE A 452 -47.98 -11.65 -17.16
N PRO A 453 -47.45 -12.88 -17.27
CA PRO A 453 -46.60 -13.44 -16.23
C PRO A 453 -45.19 -12.85 -16.26
N SER A 454 -44.62 -12.61 -15.07
CA SER A 454 -43.19 -12.30 -14.93
C SER A 454 -42.33 -13.56 -15.15
N GLN A 455 -41.95 -13.85 -16.39
CA GLN A 455 -41.12 -15.01 -16.71
C GLN A 455 -39.62 -14.77 -16.45
N GLY A 456 -39.00 -15.66 -15.67
CA GLY A 456 -37.56 -15.63 -15.39
C GLY A 456 -37.07 -14.44 -14.55
N GLY A 457 -38.00 -13.69 -13.93
CA GLY A 457 -37.70 -12.48 -13.17
C GLY A 457 -37.56 -11.21 -14.01
N VAL A 458 -38.01 -11.23 -15.27
CA VAL A 458 -38.11 -10.04 -16.13
C VAL A 458 -39.52 -9.45 -15.98
N PRO A 459 -39.66 -8.14 -15.70
CA PRO A 459 -40.96 -7.50 -15.48
C PRO A 459 -41.65 -7.16 -16.82
N LEU A 460 -42.01 -8.19 -17.59
CA LEU A 460 -42.66 -8.07 -18.90
C LEU A 460 -43.92 -7.17 -18.93
N PRO A 461 -44.79 -7.13 -17.89
CA PRO A 461 -45.94 -6.24 -17.87
C PRO A 461 -45.56 -4.76 -18.05
N TRP A 462 -44.47 -4.30 -17.41
CA TRP A 462 -44.03 -2.91 -17.52
C TRP A 462 -43.38 -2.58 -18.86
N TYR A 463 -42.73 -3.54 -19.51
CA TYR A 463 -42.25 -3.37 -20.90
C TYR A 463 -43.40 -3.21 -21.90
N PHE A 464 -44.51 -3.94 -21.68
CA PHE A 464 -45.71 -3.78 -22.49
C PHE A 464 -46.31 -2.38 -22.33
N ILE A 465 -46.47 -1.90 -21.09
CA ILE A 465 -46.99 -0.56 -20.78
C ILE A 465 -46.10 0.54 -21.35
N ALA A 466 -44.77 0.45 -21.15
CA ALA A 466 -43.83 1.43 -21.68
C ALA A 466 -43.86 1.50 -23.21
N GLY A 467 -43.95 0.34 -23.89
CA GLY A 467 -44.11 0.28 -25.34
C GLY A 467 -45.41 0.94 -25.82
N LYS A 468 -46.53 0.70 -25.14
CA LYS A 468 -47.82 1.33 -25.45
C LYS A 468 -47.83 2.84 -25.23
N TYR A 469 -47.21 3.29 -24.15
CA TYR A 469 -47.07 4.71 -23.86
C TYR A 469 -46.32 5.45 -24.98
N LEU A 470 -45.18 4.92 -25.42
CA LEU A 470 -44.37 5.53 -26.49
C LEU A 470 -45.03 5.45 -27.87
N LEU A 471 -45.83 4.42 -28.14
CA LEU A 471 -46.63 4.33 -29.37
C LEU A 471 -47.70 5.43 -29.44
N ARG A 472 -48.30 5.83 -28.30
CA ARG A 472 -49.24 6.96 -28.22
C ARG A 472 -48.54 8.31 -28.26
N ASN A 473 -47.34 8.39 -27.70
CA ASN A 473 -46.56 9.62 -27.55
C ASN A 473 -45.34 9.64 -28.48
N ARG A 474 -45.56 9.41 -29.79
CA ARG A 474 -44.47 9.41 -30.78
C ARG A 474 -43.84 10.81 -30.86
N GLY A 475 -42.51 10.86 -30.79
CA GLY A 475 -41.73 12.09 -30.93
C GLY A 475 -41.12 12.64 -29.63
N LYS A 476 -41.49 12.08 -28.46
CA LYS A 476 -40.89 12.47 -27.17
C LYS A 476 -39.40 12.16 -27.10
N ASP A 477 -38.56 13.15 -26.83
CA ASP A 477 -37.11 12.97 -26.71
C ASP A 477 -36.69 12.53 -25.29
N GLU A 478 -35.39 12.53 -24.98
CA GLU A 478 -34.91 12.15 -23.64
C GLU A 478 -35.33 13.15 -22.55
N ASN A 479 -35.42 14.44 -22.87
CA ASN A 479 -35.84 15.46 -21.91
C ASN A 479 -37.31 15.28 -21.56
N ASP A 480 -38.15 15.01 -22.57
CA ASP A 480 -39.56 14.67 -22.34
C ASP A 480 -39.73 13.42 -21.44
N MET A 481 -38.81 12.45 -21.55
CA MET A 481 -38.80 11.27 -20.67
C MET A 481 -38.33 11.61 -19.25
N ARG A 482 -37.40 12.55 -19.09
CA ARG A 482 -36.95 13.02 -17.77
C ARG A 482 -38.06 13.75 -17.06
N ASP A 483 -38.74 14.66 -17.76
CA ASP A 483 -39.88 15.42 -17.24
C ASP A 483 -40.99 14.44 -16.81
N LEU A 484 -41.33 13.46 -17.65
CA LEU A 484 -42.30 12.42 -17.30
C LEU A 484 -41.94 11.66 -16.01
N PHE A 485 -40.66 11.31 -15.81
CA PHE A 485 -40.26 10.58 -14.59
C PHE A 485 -40.39 11.44 -13.35
N GLU A 486 -40.07 12.74 -13.47
CA GLU A 486 -40.25 13.71 -12.40
C GLU A 486 -41.73 13.89 -12.06
N GLU A 487 -42.59 14.09 -13.07
CA GLU A 487 -44.02 14.23 -12.87
C GLU A 487 -44.66 12.97 -12.26
N VAL A 488 -44.28 11.78 -12.73
CA VAL A 488 -44.72 10.51 -12.14
C VAL A 488 -44.26 10.43 -10.68
N THR A 489 -43.01 10.80 -10.37
CA THR A 489 -42.47 10.80 -8.99
C THR A 489 -43.32 11.69 -8.08
N GLU A 490 -43.56 12.93 -8.50
CA GLU A 490 -44.33 13.90 -7.73
C GLU A 490 -45.75 13.40 -7.48
N HIS A 491 -46.41 12.90 -8.53
CA HIS A 491 -47.77 12.36 -8.43
C HIS A 491 -47.85 11.17 -7.47
N VAL A 492 -47.04 10.13 -7.67
CA VAL A 492 -47.15 8.91 -6.86
C VAL A 492 -46.73 9.14 -5.40
N THR A 493 -45.76 10.01 -5.15
CA THR A 493 -45.35 10.35 -3.78
C THR A 493 -46.41 11.19 -3.07
N GLN A 494 -47.11 12.07 -3.78
CA GLN A 494 -48.24 12.83 -3.25
C GLN A 494 -49.43 11.91 -2.92
N VAL A 495 -49.80 11.00 -3.82
CA VAL A 495 -50.92 10.06 -3.61
C VAL A 495 -50.68 9.14 -2.42
N PHE A 496 -49.45 8.63 -2.26
CA PHE A 496 -49.11 7.71 -1.17
C PHE A 496 -48.47 8.40 0.06
N ALA A 497 -48.51 9.73 0.16
CA ALA A 497 -47.85 10.48 1.22
C ALA A 497 -48.26 10.03 2.63
N GLU A 498 -49.56 9.82 2.86
CA GLU A 498 -50.08 9.36 4.17
C GLU A 498 -49.61 7.94 4.50
N ALA A 499 -49.58 7.04 3.51
CA ALA A 499 -49.10 5.66 3.69
C ALA A 499 -47.60 5.62 4.01
N ILE A 500 -46.82 6.51 3.39
CA ILE A 500 -45.39 6.67 3.66
C ILE A 500 -45.16 7.20 5.08
N GLN A 501 -45.91 8.21 5.51
CA GLN A 501 -45.77 8.81 6.85
C GLN A 501 -46.19 7.87 8.00
N ASN A 502 -47.19 7.01 7.76
CA ASN A 502 -47.78 6.17 8.81
C ASN A 502 -47.03 4.85 9.07
N GLN A 503 -46.02 4.48 8.27
CA GLN A 503 -45.24 3.27 8.52
C GLN A 503 -44.06 3.51 9.48
N PRO A 504 -43.80 2.59 10.42
CA PRO A 504 -42.63 2.67 11.28
C PRO A 504 -41.36 2.51 10.44
N GLN A 505 -40.51 3.54 10.43
CA GLN A 505 -39.21 3.47 9.77
C GLN A 505 -38.33 2.44 10.49
N LEU A 506 -37.76 1.51 9.75
CA LEU A 506 -36.85 0.51 10.30
C LEU A 506 -35.58 1.21 10.79
N ASP A 507 -35.20 1.04 12.06
CA ASP A 507 -33.96 1.62 12.58
C ASP A 507 -32.73 0.82 12.11
N SER A 508 -32.23 1.17 10.93
CA SER A 508 -31.05 0.56 10.30
C SER A 508 -29.74 0.81 11.07
N PHE A 509 -29.72 1.70 12.06
CA PHE A 509 -28.50 2.10 12.79
C PHE A 509 -28.48 1.68 14.27
N ALA A 510 -29.48 0.93 14.74
CA ALA A 510 -29.52 0.46 16.13
C ALA A 510 -28.25 -0.27 16.59
N ALA A 511 -27.68 -1.12 15.73
CA ALA A 511 -26.45 -1.85 16.00
C ALA A 511 -25.23 -0.91 16.14
N LEU A 512 -25.16 0.15 15.32
CA LEU A 512 -24.11 1.17 15.40
C LEU A 512 -24.21 1.95 16.70
N ARG A 513 -25.42 2.36 17.11
CA ARG A 513 -25.61 3.06 18.38
C ARG A 513 -25.16 2.22 19.57
N ASN A 514 -25.54 0.94 19.59
CA ASN A 514 -25.09 0.01 20.63
C ASN A 514 -23.56 -0.15 20.61
N TYR A 515 -22.98 -0.28 19.43
CA TYR A 515 -21.54 -0.39 19.25
C TYR A 515 -20.77 0.83 19.78
N VAL A 516 -21.19 2.04 19.41
CA VAL A 516 -20.59 3.30 19.86
C VAL A 516 -20.60 3.38 21.39
N LYS A 517 -21.74 3.10 22.01
CA LYS A 517 -21.90 3.09 23.47
C LYS A 517 -20.97 2.13 24.21
N ARG A 518 -20.57 1.03 23.57
CA ARG A 518 -19.72 -0.01 24.17
C ARG A 518 -18.23 0.19 23.94
N THR A 519 -17.85 0.98 22.94
CA THR A 519 -16.47 1.02 22.43
C THR A 519 -15.78 2.36 22.59
N ILE A 520 -16.52 3.45 22.73
CA ILE A 520 -15.94 4.78 22.91
C ILE A 520 -15.77 5.08 24.40
N ASP A 521 -14.63 5.66 24.73
CA ASP A 521 -14.36 6.31 26.01
C ASP A 521 -13.95 7.76 25.75
N ILE A 522 -14.59 8.68 26.48
CA ILE A 522 -14.19 10.10 26.51
C ILE A 522 -13.74 10.40 27.92
N ASN A 523 -12.43 10.67 28.07
CA ASN A 523 -11.81 11.09 29.32
C ASN A 523 -12.17 10.20 30.55
N GLY A 524 -12.35 8.88 30.35
CA GLY A 524 -12.65 7.91 31.41
C GLY A 524 -14.12 7.88 31.86
N HIS A 525 -15.02 8.59 31.17
CA HIS A 525 -16.43 8.70 31.57
C HIS A 525 -17.32 7.55 31.06
N GLN A 526 -16.85 6.75 30.10
CA GLN A 526 -17.63 5.63 29.57
C GLN A 526 -16.96 4.29 29.88
N HIS A 527 -17.73 3.35 30.44
CA HIS A 527 -17.23 2.00 30.68
C HIS A 527 -17.28 1.19 29.39
N ILE A 528 -16.11 0.97 28.78
CA ILE A 528 -15.95 0.03 27.67
C ILE A 528 -16.35 -1.37 28.17
N HIS A 529 -17.38 -1.97 27.57
CA HIS A 529 -17.91 -3.28 27.97
C HIS A 529 -17.88 -4.27 26.80
N GLN A 530 -16.93 -5.21 26.85
CA GLN A 530 -16.89 -6.38 25.97
C GLN A 530 -17.49 -7.59 26.70
N ASP A 531 -18.51 -8.20 26.12
CA ASP A 531 -19.14 -9.41 26.68
C ASP A 531 -18.50 -10.65 26.06
N PHE A 532 -17.28 -10.97 26.53
CA PHE A 532 -16.54 -12.13 26.05
C PHE A 532 -17.33 -13.44 26.23
N GLN A 533 -18.15 -13.53 27.28
CA GLN A 533 -18.97 -14.71 27.53
C GLN A 533 -20.02 -14.87 26.41
N ALA A 534 -20.70 -13.78 26.03
CA ALA A 534 -21.64 -13.80 24.92
C ALA A 534 -20.94 -14.16 23.60
N GLU A 535 -19.78 -13.57 23.31
CA GLU A 535 -18.97 -13.90 22.13
C GLU A 535 -18.58 -15.38 22.07
N LEU A 536 -18.08 -15.94 23.18
CA LEU A 536 -17.66 -17.34 23.27
C LEU A 536 -18.84 -18.31 23.16
N VAL A 537 -19.95 -18.03 23.85
CA VAL A 537 -21.19 -18.81 23.75
C VAL A 537 -21.68 -18.82 22.31
N ARG A 538 -21.66 -17.65 21.66
CA ARG A 538 -22.06 -17.52 20.28
C ARG A 538 -21.15 -18.31 19.35
N TYR A 539 -19.85 -18.11 19.41
CA TYR A 539 -18.87 -18.88 18.64
C TYR A 539 -19.10 -20.39 18.79
N THR A 540 -19.31 -20.87 20.01
CA THR A 540 -19.61 -22.27 20.28
C THR A 540 -20.91 -22.72 19.61
N ASN A 541 -21.98 -21.90 19.65
CA ASN A 541 -23.25 -22.19 19.00
C ASN A 541 -23.15 -22.21 17.47
N THR A 542 -22.23 -21.45 16.87
CA THR A 542 -22.00 -21.46 15.41
C THR A 542 -21.44 -22.77 14.89
N LYS A 543 -20.83 -23.58 15.76
CA LYS A 543 -20.29 -24.90 15.42
C LYS A 543 -21.32 -26.03 15.56
N LYS A 544 -22.48 -25.75 16.15
CA LYS A 544 -23.57 -26.73 16.30
C LYS A 544 -24.33 -26.93 14.99
N ILE A 545 -24.89 -28.13 14.80
CA ILE A 545 -25.80 -28.47 13.69
C ILE A 545 -27.19 -28.68 14.28
N GLY A 546 -28.23 -28.03 13.72
CA GLY A 546 -29.62 -28.19 14.16
C GLY A 546 -30.09 -27.13 15.16
N ARG A 547 -30.94 -27.53 16.14
CA ARG A 547 -31.58 -26.62 17.11
C ARG A 547 -30.52 -25.96 18.00
N GLY A 548 -30.56 -24.63 18.10
CA GLY A 548 -29.55 -23.84 18.83
C GLY A 548 -28.27 -23.57 18.06
N SER A 549 -28.23 -23.86 16.75
CA SER A 549 -27.15 -23.39 15.87
C SER A 549 -27.32 -21.92 15.53
N ASP A 550 -26.25 -21.14 15.69
CA ASP A 550 -26.21 -19.73 15.28
C ASP A 550 -25.45 -19.58 13.94
N LYS A 551 -25.55 -18.41 13.31
CA LYS A 551 -24.74 -17.99 12.17
C LYS A 551 -23.63 -17.09 12.69
N GLY A 552 -22.38 -17.51 12.53
CA GLY A 552 -21.22 -16.74 12.96
C GLY A 552 -20.84 -15.71 11.91
N CYS A 553 -20.40 -14.52 12.34
CA CYS A 553 -19.82 -13.55 11.42
C CYS A 553 -18.47 -14.06 10.89
N SER A 554 -18.38 -14.28 9.58
CA SER A 554 -17.19 -14.81 8.89
C SER A 554 -15.98 -13.87 8.99
N LEU A 555 -16.19 -12.58 9.25
CA LEU A 555 -15.15 -11.58 9.40
C LEU A 555 -14.68 -11.47 10.87
N CYS A 556 -15.49 -10.92 11.77
CA CYS A 556 -15.01 -10.57 13.13
C CYS A 556 -15.46 -11.51 14.28
N SER A 557 -16.37 -12.47 14.06
CA SER A 557 -16.93 -13.33 15.14
C SER A 557 -17.66 -12.60 16.28
N SER A 558 -17.99 -11.31 16.16
CA SER A 558 -18.63 -10.52 17.22
C SER A 558 -19.97 -11.09 17.70
N ASP A 559 -20.45 -10.61 18.85
CA ASP A 559 -21.77 -10.94 19.43
C ASP A 559 -22.97 -10.35 18.66
N PHE A 560 -22.78 -9.29 17.87
CA PHE A 560 -23.84 -8.64 17.06
C PHE A 560 -24.58 -9.57 16.11
N GLN A 561 -25.91 -9.37 15.97
CA GLN A 561 -26.78 -10.20 15.14
C GLN A 561 -26.21 -10.43 13.72
N THR A 562 -26.28 -11.69 13.27
CA THR A 562 -25.73 -12.14 11.98
C THR A 562 -26.85 -12.49 11.03
N GLN A 563 -26.70 -12.08 9.78
CA GLN A 563 -27.56 -12.48 8.67
C GLN A 563 -26.76 -13.21 7.59
N GLU A 564 -27.44 -13.90 6.68
CA GLU A 564 -26.77 -14.47 5.51
C GLU A 564 -26.41 -13.35 4.55
N SER A 565 -25.16 -13.32 4.09
CA SER A 565 -24.72 -12.35 3.10
C SER A 565 -25.50 -12.50 1.79
N SER A 566 -26.07 -11.41 1.30
CA SER A 566 -26.52 -11.28 -0.09
C SER A 566 -25.46 -10.59 -0.96
N GLU A 567 -25.66 -10.55 -2.27
CA GLU A 567 -24.73 -9.85 -3.20
C GLU A 567 -24.73 -8.33 -3.02
N THR A 568 -25.79 -7.75 -2.44
CA THR A 568 -25.91 -6.31 -2.16
C THR A 568 -25.28 -5.92 -0.81
N ASP A 569 -25.10 -6.89 0.10
CA ASP A 569 -24.61 -6.65 1.47
C ASP A 569 -23.09 -6.68 1.65
N VAL A 570 -22.37 -7.28 0.70
CA VAL A 570 -20.92 -7.50 0.79
C VAL A 570 -20.22 -7.19 -0.53
N ILE A 571 -18.94 -6.84 -0.46
CA ILE A 571 -18.11 -6.57 -1.66
C ILE A 571 -17.60 -7.83 -2.35
N PHE A 572 -17.54 -8.96 -1.64
CA PHE A 572 -17.04 -10.25 -2.15
C PHE A 572 -18.18 -11.21 -2.48
N ALA A 573 -17.90 -12.36 -3.09
CA ALA A 573 -18.94 -13.30 -3.44
C ALA A 573 -19.57 -13.95 -2.17
N PRO A 574 -20.90 -13.92 -2.01
CA PRO A 574 -21.54 -14.38 -0.77
C PRO A 574 -21.45 -15.91 -0.55
N GLN A 575 -21.11 -16.68 -1.59
CA GLN A 575 -21.12 -18.15 -1.61
C GLN A 575 -19.72 -18.77 -1.59
N VAL A 576 -18.80 -18.21 -0.80
CA VAL A 576 -17.42 -18.71 -0.68
C VAL A 576 -17.21 -19.43 0.65
N TYR A 577 -16.42 -20.50 0.64
CA TYR A 577 -16.06 -21.27 1.82
C TYR A 577 -15.65 -20.38 3.01
N SER A 578 -16.11 -20.73 4.21
CA SER A 578 -15.73 -20.10 5.47
C SER A 578 -15.51 -21.18 6.52
N ASN A 579 -14.34 -21.18 7.15
CA ASN A 579 -14.00 -22.06 8.26
C ASN A 579 -14.88 -21.81 9.51
N LYS A 580 -15.66 -20.71 9.53
CA LYS A 580 -16.59 -20.42 10.62
C LYS A 580 -17.88 -21.22 10.50
N ASN A 581 -18.28 -21.64 9.29
CA ASN A 581 -19.42 -22.53 9.10
C ASN A 581 -19.10 -23.96 9.60
N PRO A 582 -20.09 -24.71 10.11
CA PRO A 582 -19.89 -26.12 10.44
C PRO A 582 -19.57 -26.92 9.17
N ILE A 583 -18.55 -27.78 9.26
CA ILE A 583 -18.20 -28.73 8.20
C ILE A 583 -19.42 -29.63 7.95
N ASN A 584 -19.71 -29.95 6.68
CA ASN A 584 -20.85 -30.78 6.24
C ASN A 584 -22.26 -30.22 6.54
N SER A 585 -22.42 -28.93 6.84
CA SER A 585 -23.74 -28.34 7.15
C SER A 585 -24.60 -27.97 5.93
N GLY A 586 -24.09 -28.12 4.70
CA GLY A 586 -24.77 -27.65 3.48
C GLY A 586 -24.94 -26.12 3.39
N ARG A 587 -24.43 -25.36 4.38
CA ARG A 587 -24.47 -23.90 4.41
C ARG A 587 -23.45 -23.32 3.44
N VAL A 588 -23.93 -22.81 2.32
CA VAL A 588 -23.10 -22.21 1.25
C VAL A 588 -22.84 -20.72 1.48
N ARG A 589 -23.80 -20.00 2.09
CA ARG A 589 -23.67 -18.55 2.34
C ARG A 589 -22.96 -18.26 3.66
N ARG A 590 -22.16 -17.19 3.66
CA ARG A 590 -21.47 -16.70 4.85
C ARG A 590 -22.45 -15.96 5.76
N GLY A 591 -22.30 -16.15 7.06
CA GLY A 591 -22.90 -15.24 8.04
C GLY A 591 -22.05 -13.97 8.15
N ILE A 592 -22.68 -12.79 8.12
CA ILE A 592 -22.04 -11.49 8.38
C ILE A 592 -22.84 -10.74 9.45
N CYS A 593 -22.17 -10.19 10.46
CA CYS A 593 -22.84 -9.38 11.48
C CYS A 593 -23.15 -7.98 10.96
N GLN A 594 -24.16 -7.32 11.55
CA GLN A 594 -24.61 -5.99 11.17
C GLN A 594 -23.47 -4.94 11.11
N LEU A 595 -22.48 -5.00 12.02
CA LEU A 595 -21.33 -4.08 11.99
C LEU A 595 -20.39 -4.34 10.82
N CYS A 596 -20.10 -5.61 10.52
CA CYS A 596 -19.27 -5.94 9.37
C CYS A 596 -19.99 -5.64 8.05
N GLN A 597 -21.31 -5.85 8.00
CA GLN A 597 -22.13 -5.42 6.86
C GLN A 597 -22.03 -3.90 6.66
N MET A 598 -22.09 -3.12 7.74
CA MET A 598 -21.90 -1.67 7.70
C MET A 598 -20.50 -1.27 7.25
N GLU A 599 -19.44 -1.92 7.73
CA GLU A 599 -18.07 -1.69 7.24
C GLU A 599 -17.93 -2.01 5.74
N MET A 600 -18.56 -3.09 5.26
CA MET A 600 -18.56 -3.44 3.82
C MET A 600 -19.36 -2.44 2.99
N MET A 601 -20.52 -2.00 3.49
CA MET A 601 -21.31 -0.94 2.89
C MET A 601 -20.49 0.35 2.79
N LEU A 602 -19.87 0.81 3.89
CA LEU A 602 -19.00 1.98 3.89
C LEU A 602 -17.89 1.85 2.85
N ARG A 603 -17.29 0.67 2.67
CA ARG A 603 -16.31 0.43 1.62
C ARG A 603 -16.87 0.55 0.21
N GLN A 604 -18.09 0.08 -0.04
CA GLN A 604 -18.74 0.30 -1.34
C GLN A 604 -19.04 1.77 -1.64
N ILE A 605 -19.38 2.53 -0.60
CA ILE A 605 -19.81 3.93 -0.73
C ILE A 605 -18.62 4.87 -0.80
N LEU A 606 -17.62 4.67 0.07
CA LEU A 606 -16.56 5.64 0.37
C LEU A 606 -15.20 5.28 -0.25
N ILE A 607 -15.04 4.09 -0.82
CA ILE A 607 -13.84 3.78 -1.60
C ILE A 607 -13.96 4.42 -2.98
N ARG A 608 -13.01 5.31 -3.27
CA ARG A 608 -12.68 5.74 -4.61
C ARG A 608 -12.00 4.61 -5.34
N SER A 609 -12.58 4.17 -6.44
CA SER A 609 -11.91 3.32 -7.42
C SER A 609 -12.56 3.51 -8.78
N ARG A 610 -11.74 3.45 -9.83
CA ARG A 610 -12.22 3.34 -11.21
C ARG A 610 -13.08 2.09 -11.41
N TRP A 611 -12.86 1.07 -10.59
CA TRP A 611 -13.46 -0.24 -10.72
C TRP A 611 -14.50 -0.39 -9.59
N ASN A 612 -15.78 -0.22 -9.91
CA ASN A 612 -16.91 -0.54 -8.99
C ASN A 612 -17.01 -2.06 -8.79
N LEU A 613 -15.95 -2.67 -8.25
CA LEU A 613 -15.77 -4.10 -8.14
C LEU A 613 -16.63 -4.65 -7.00
N VAL A 614 -17.51 -5.59 -7.34
CA VAL A 614 -18.31 -6.36 -6.38
C VAL A 614 -18.37 -7.83 -6.82
N GLY A 615 -18.61 -8.71 -5.86
CA GLY A 615 -18.80 -10.15 -6.09
C GLY A 615 -17.59 -10.79 -6.80
N ALA A 616 -17.85 -11.54 -7.87
CA ALA A 616 -16.81 -12.25 -8.64
C ALA A 616 -15.77 -11.30 -9.26
N GLY A 617 -16.17 -10.07 -9.64
CA GLY A 617 -15.23 -9.07 -10.16
C GLY A 617 -14.26 -8.57 -9.09
N TYR A 618 -14.71 -8.47 -7.85
CA TYR A 618 -13.85 -8.11 -6.72
C TYR A 618 -12.86 -9.22 -6.37
N GLU A 619 -13.30 -10.49 -6.43
CA GLU A 619 -12.42 -11.63 -6.12
C GLU A 619 -11.39 -11.90 -7.23
N SER A 620 -11.76 -11.68 -8.48
CA SER A 620 -10.90 -11.97 -9.63
C SER A 620 -9.62 -11.13 -9.66
N VAL A 621 -9.63 -9.93 -9.07
CA VAL A 621 -8.47 -9.02 -9.02
C VAL A 621 -7.53 -9.28 -7.82
N LYS A 622 -7.87 -10.23 -6.92
CA LYS A 622 -7.01 -10.67 -5.80
C LYS A 622 -6.41 -9.52 -4.97
N ILE A 623 -7.24 -8.56 -4.54
CA ILE A 623 -6.80 -7.36 -3.82
C ILE A 623 -5.99 -7.70 -2.56
N LYS A 624 -4.87 -6.98 -2.38
CA LYS A 624 -4.15 -6.92 -1.09
C LYS A 624 -4.35 -5.54 -0.47
N TRP A 625 -4.54 -5.51 0.83
CA TRP A 625 -4.73 -4.29 1.61
C TRP A 625 -3.43 -3.86 2.25
N LEU A 626 -3.11 -2.59 2.06
CA LEU A 626 -1.99 -1.90 2.68
C LEU A 626 -2.55 -1.01 3.79
N TYR A 627 -2.25 -1.31 5.05
CA TYR A 627 -2.67 -0.52 6.21
C TYR A 627 -1.48 0.28 6.75
N LEU A 628 -1.67 1.59 6.91
CA LEU A 628 -0.67 2.55 7.39
C LEU A 628 -1.00 2.94 8.84
N TYR A 629 -0.11 2.57 9.76
CA TYR A 629 -0.19 2.93 11.17
C TYR A 629 0.87 4.00 11.48
N PRO A 630 0.55 5.05 12.24
CA PRO A 630 1.58 5.96 12.72
C PRO A 630 2.60 5.21 13.58
N SER A 631 3.86 5.65 13.53
CA SER A 631 4.88 5.23 14.50
C SER A 631 4.58 5.92 15.84
N TYR A 632 3.63 5.35 16.57
CA TYR A 632 2.90 5.87 17.75
C TYR A 632 1.74 6.82 17.43
N PHE A 633 1.97 8.02 16.89
CA PHE A 633 0.91 8.96 16.54
C PHE A 633 1.30 9.88 15.38
N PHE A 634 0.30 10.53 14.78
CA PHE A 634 0.47 11.72 13.95
C PHE A 634 0.21 12.99 14.76
N THR A 635 0.85 14.07 14.33
CA THR A 635 0.61 15.46 14.76
C THR A 635 -0.32 16.16 13.77
N PRO A 636 -0.89 17.33 14.08
CA PRO A 636 -1.73 18.08 13.13
C PRO A 636 -1.00 18.37 11.82
N GLU A 637 0.30 18.68 11.89
CA GLU A 637 1.17 18.94 10.76
C GLU A 637 1.36 17.67 9.93
N THR A 638 1.79 16.56 10.54
CA THR A 638 2.04 15.31 9.80
C THR A 638 0.77 14.65 9.27
N SER A 639 -0.37 14.79 9.97
CA SER A 639 -1.66 14.25 9.53
C SER A 639 -2.14 14.90 8.22
N LYS A 640 -2.04 16.22 8.10
CA LYS A 640 -2.37 16.93 6.84
C LYS A 640 -1.54 16.45 5.67
N ILE A 641 -0.25 16.23 5.90
CA ILE A 641 0.70 15.83 4.87
C ILE A 641 0.43 14.42 4.41
N ILE A 642 0.29 13.48 5.35
CA ILE A 642 -0.03 12.09 5.04
C ILE A 642 -1.39 12.00 4.35
N GLY A 643 -2.37 12.83 4.74
CA GLY A 643 -3.64 12.94 4.03
C GLY A 643 -3.47 13.30 2.55
N LYS A 644 -2.70 14.35 2.26
CA LYS A 644 -2.40 14.77 0.87
C LYS A 644 -1.57 13.72 0.11
N ALA A 645 -0.58 13.14 0.77
CA ALA A 645 0.30 12.14 0.20
C ALA A 645 -0.46 10.85 -0.14
N TYR A 646 -1.35 10.42 0.75
CA TYR A 646 -2.25 9.30 0.54
C TYR A 646 -3.21 9.53 -0.63
N GLN A 647 -3.77 10.73 -0.77
CA GLN A 647 -4.66 11.04 -1.90
C GLN A 647 -3.91 11.02 -3.24
N ASN A 648 -2.64 11.38 -3.28
CA ASN A 648 -1.81 11.38 -4.48
C ASN A 648 -1.11 10.04 -4.77
N LEU A 649 -1.11 9.09 -3.83
CA LEU A 649 -0.49 7.78 -4.01
C LEU A 649 -1.09 7.06 -5.24
N LYS A 650 -0.25 6.73 -6.21
CA LYS A 650 -0.62 6.01 -7.45
C LYS A 650 -0.03 4.60 -7.47
N SER A 651 -0.52 3.76 -8.40
CA SER A 651 0.14 2.51 -8.74
C SER A 651 1.48 2.78 -9.42
N LEU A 652 2.55 2.10 -8.99
CA LEU A 652 3.90 2.33 -9.54
C LEU A 652 4.06 1.81 -10.96
N ASN A 653 4.84 2.53 -11.76
CA ASN A 653 5.42 2.01 -12.97
C ASN A 653 6.79 1.39 -12.69
N PHE A 654 6.86 0.06 -12.70
CA PHE A 654 8.13 -0.65 -12.45
C PHE A 654 9.22 -0.36 -13.49
N PHE A 655 8.90 0.18 -14.66
CA PHE A 655 9.92 0.62 -15.62
C PHE A 655 10.58 1.93 -15.22
N ASP A 656 9.86 2.83 -14.53
CA ASP A 656 10.42 4.09 -14.04
C ASP A 656 11.28 3.84 -12.80
N VAL A 657 10.81 2.97 -11.89
CA VAL A 657 11.62 2.40 -10.79
C VAL A 657 12.94 1.86 -11.34
N ARG A 658 12.87 1.00 -12.37
CA ARG A 658 14.04 0.40 -13.00
C ARG A 658 14.97 1.46 -13.61
N ARG A 659 14.43 2.42 -14.34
CA ARG A 659 15.20 3.50 -14.98
C ARG A 659 16.03 4.27 -13.95
N LYS A 660 15.43 4.62 -12.82
CA LYS A 660 16.10 5.33 -11.72
C LYS A 660 17.24 4.50 -11.12
N LEU A 661 16.97 3.23 -10.79
CA LEU A 661 18.00 2.31 -10.29
C LEU A 661 19.13 2.07 -11.30
N HIS A 662 18.82 2.04 -12.60
CA HIS A 662 19.82 1.83 -13.66
C HIS A 662 20.79 2.99 -13.79
N ARG A 663 20.40 4.20 -13.34
CA ARG A 663 21.27 5.38 -13.25
C ARG A 663 22.11 5.41 -11.96
N GLY A 664 22.03 4.38 -11.13
CA GLY A 664 22.81 4.27 -9.89
C GLY A 664 22.20 4.96 -8.67
N SER A 665 20.92 5.34 -8.73
CA SER A 665 20.20 5.80 -7.54
C SER A 665 20.11 4.69 -6.48
N ALA A 666 20.18 5.07 -5.21
CA ALA A 666 19.94 4.14 -4.12
C ALA A 666 18.47 3.70 -4.10
N ALA A 667 18.20 2.53 -3.53
CA ALA A 667 16.82 2.05 -3.38
C ALA A 667 15.94 3.02 -2.55
N THR A 668 16.56 3.75 -1.63
CA THR A 668 15.92 4.77 -0.80
C THR A 668 15.51 6.02 -1.58
N ASP A 669 16.17 6.34 -2.69
CA ASP A 669 15.85 7.48 -3.57
C ASP A 669 14.58 7.24 -4.41
N LEU A 670 14.02 6.03 -4.38
CA LEU A 670 12.77 5.70 -5.08
C LEU A 670 11.55 6.45 -4.55
N VAL A 671 11.64 7.08 -3.37
CA VAL A 671 10.56 7.94 -2.84
C VAL A 671 10.39 9.24 -3.62
N GLU A 672 11.34 9.61 -4.48
CA GLU A 672 11.23 10.81 -5.32
C GLU A 672 10.65 10.51 -6.72
N LEU A 673 10.08 9.31 -6.92
CA LEU A 673 9.34 9.00 -8.14
C LEU A 673 8.04 9.80 -8.21
N ASP A 674 7.61 10.15 -9.43
CA ASP A 674 6.40 10.94 -9.69
C ASP A 674 5.13 10.36 -9.01
N GLU A 675 5.05 9.04 -8.83
CA GLU A 675 3.93 8.39 -8.13
C GLU A 675 3.85 8.71 -6.63
N PHE A 676 4.93 9.23 -6.06
CA PHE A 676 5.02 9.76 -4.70
C PHE A 676 5.20 11.28 -4.68
N ILE A 677 5.39 11.93 -5.83
CA ILE A 677 5.33 13.39 -5.94
C ILE A 677 3.88 13.82 -5.74
N ILE A 678 3.71 14.77 -4.82
CA ILE A 678 2.40 15.23 -4.40
C ILE A 678 2.09 16.47 -5.21
N ASP A 679 1.21 16.29 -6.19
CA ASP A 679 0.70 17.42 -6.95
C ASP A 679 -0.10 18.35 -6.04
N THR A 680 0.03 19.66 -6.27
CA THR A 680 -0.73 20.67 -5.51
C THR A 680 -2.19 20.74 -5.94
N GLU A 681 -2.51 20.22 -7.13
CA GLU A 681 -3.86 20.11 -7.65
C GLU A 681 -4.59 18.87 -7.14
N THR A 682 -5.92 18.96 -6.96
CA THR A 682 -6.74 17.80 -6.59
C THR A 682 -6.68 16.75 -7.71
N PRO A 683 -6.26 15.49 -7.41
CA PRO A 683 -6.10 14.47 -8.43
C PRO A 683 -7.43 14.17 -9.15
N ASP A 684 -7.37 14.01 -10.47
CA ASP A 684 -8.50 13.61 -11.32
C ASP A 684 -9.11 12.29 -10.81
N THR A 685 -10.32 12.39 -10.24
CA THR A 685 -10.99 11.29 -9.55
C THR A 685 -11.42 10.15 -10.47
N GLU A 686 -11.43 10.34 -11.80
CA GLU A 686 -11.95 9.35 -12.74
C GLU A 686 -10.97 8.21 -13.09
N LYS A 687 -9.69 8.32 -12.70
CA LYS A 687 -8.61 7.40 -13.15
C LYS A 687 -7.90 6.61 -12.03
N GLU A 688 -8.46 6.58 -10.83
CA GLU A 688 -7.79 5.95 -9.68
C GLU A 688 -7.79 4.40 -9.76
N ASN A 689 -6.60 3.80 -9.83
CA ASN A 689 -6.43 2.35 -9.89
C ASN A 689 -6.41 1.70 -8.50
N LEU A 690 -6.02 2.43 -7.46
CA LEU A 690 -6.05 1.94 -6.09
C LEU A 690 -7.45 2.07 -5.48
N LEU A 691 -7.75 1.27 -4.47
CA LEU A 691 -8.98 1.40 -3.70
C LEU A 691 -8.66 2.26 -2.48
N LYS A 692 -8.91 3.57 -2.57
CA LYS A 692 -8.60 4.54 -1.51
C LYS A 692 -9.86 5.10 -0.87
N MET A 693 -9.80 5.42 0.42
CA MET A 693 -10.86 6.13 1.12
C MET A 693 -10.91 7.59 0.64
N ASP A 694 -12.11 8.03 0.33
CA ASP A 694 -12.45 9.43 0.17
C ASP A 694 -12.53 10.09 1.55
N PHE A 695 -11.69 11.09 1.81
CA PHE A 695 -11.83 11.96 2.98
C PHE A 695 -12.31 13.34 2.52
N SER A 696 -13.24 13.95 3.25
CA SER A 696 -13.56 15.36 3.04
C SER A 696 -12.38 16.24 3.48
N GLU A 697 -12.30 17.47 2.96
CA GLU A 697 -11.20 18.40 3.28
C GLU A 697 -11.11 18.75 4.77
N ASN A 698 -12.24 18.62 5.50
CA ASN A 698 -12.33 18.92 6.93
C ASN A 698 -12.10 17.71 7.84
N ASP A 699 -12.12 16.49 7.29
CA ASP A 699 -11.90 15.28 8.07
C ASP A 699 -10.39 14.99 8.19
N LEU A 700 -9.97 14.58 9.38
CA LEU A 700 -8.60 14.14 9.63
C LEU A 700 -8.62 12.63 9.82
N ALA A 701 -7.95 11.91 8.92
CA ALA A 701 -7.86 10.47 9.11
C ALA A 701 -6.87 10.14 10.24
N THR A 702 -7.37 9.40 11.21
CA THR A 702 -6.58 8.79 12.28
C THR A 702 -5.83 7.54 11.81
N PHE A 703 -6.26 6.96 10.69
CA PHE A 703 -5.79 5.69 10.16
C PHE A 703 -6.00 5.65 8.63
N TYR A 704 -4.97 5.25 7.89
CA TYR A 704 -5.01 5.22 6.42
C TYR A 704 -4.83 3.79 5.91
N PHE A 705 -5.50 3.45 4.81
CA PHE A 705 -5.31 2.17 4.15
C PHE A 705 -5.75 2.22 2.69
N CYS A 706 -5.16 1.41 1.82
CA CYS A 706 -5.62 1.27 0.44
C CYS A 706 -5.64 -0.19 -0.01
N GLY A 707 -6.55 -0.51 -0.92
CA GLY A 707 -6.57 -1.81 -1.60
C GLY A 707 -5.80 -1.71 -2.91
N ILE A 708 -4.93 -2.67 -3.17
CA ILE A 708 -4.12 -2.76 -4.38
C ILE A 708 -4.69 -3.92 -5.21
N PRO A 709 -5.47 -3.62 -6.27
CA PRO A 709 -5.97 -4.65 -7.16
C PRO A 709 -4.86 -5.14 -8.09
N THR A 710 -4.91 -6.41 -8.45
CA THR A 710 -4.04 -6.99 -9.47
C THR A 710 -4.71 -6.84 -10.82
N LEU A 711 -4.15 -5.98 -11.67
CA LEU A 711 -4.71 -5.72 -13.00
C LEU A 711 -4.31 -6.85 -13.97
N GLY A 712 -5.27 -7.34 -14.75
CA GLY A 712 -5.06 -8.40 -15.74
C GLY A 712 -6.18 -9.42 -15.77
N THR A 713 -6.15 -10.31 -16.76
CA THR A 713 -7.14 -11.38 -16.89
C THR A 713 -6.73 -12.57 -16.01
N ARG A 714 -7.50 -12.86 -14.96
CA ARG A 714 -7.27 -13.98 -14.02
C ARG A 714 -5.82 -13.99 -13.47
N PRO A 715 -5.40 -12.93 -12.75
CA PRO A 715 -4.05 -12.86 -12.18
C PRO A 715 -3.75 -14.05 -11.26
N THR A 716 -2.50 -14.47 -11.24
CA THR A 716 -1.97 -15.48 -10.33
C THR A 716 -1.75 -14.91 -8.92
N ASP A 717 -1.67 -15.78 -7.92
CA ASP A 717 -1.37 -15.34 -6.55
C ASP A 717 0.02 -14.67 -6.45
N THR A 718 1.02 -15.16 -7.20
CA THR A 718 2.34 -14.54 -7.29
C THR A 718 2.25 -13.08 -7.77
N GLU A 719 1.53 -12.84 -8.87
CA GLU A 719 1.33 -11.48 -9.41
C GLU A 719 0.67 -10.55 -8.39
N SER A 720 -0.32 -11.08 -7.65
CA SER A 720 -1.07 -10.29 -6.68
C SER A 720 -0.24 -9.78 -5.49
N TRP A 721 0.93 -10.36 -5.24
CA TRP A 721 1.82 -9.96 -4.15
C TRP A 721 3.00 -9.10 -4.61
N ALA A 722 3.26 -8.95 -5.91
CA ALA A 722 4.40 -8.19 -6.42
C ALA A 722 4.32 -6.69 -6.08
N MET A 723 3.28 -6.01 -6.58
CA MET A 723 3.07 -4.58 -6.32
C MET A 723 2.88 -4.26 -4.82
N PRO A 724 2.03 -4.99 -4.06
CA PRO A 724 1.81 -4.68 -2.65
C PRO A 724 3.04 -4.85 -1.78
N THR A 725 3.88 -5.86 -2.04
CA THR A 725 5.13 -6.06 -1.30
C THR A 725 6.05 -4.87 -1.49
N PHE A 726 6.26 -4.45 -2.74
CA PHE A 726 7.14 -3.32 -3.05
C PHE A 726 6.63 -1.99 -2.47
N LEU A 727 5.33 -1.72 -2.64
CA LEU A 727 4.68 -0.54 -2.07
C LEU A 727 4.76 -0.49 -0.54
N ALA A 728 4.82 -1.63 0.16
CA ALA A 728 4.95 -1.63 1.62
C ALA A 728 6.23 -0.96 2.11
N PHE A 729 7.36 -1.29 1.46
CA PHE A 729 8.65 -0.69 1.78
C PHE A 729 8.68 0.78 1.40
N LEU A 730 8.25 1.12 0.17
CA LEU A 730 8.26 2.52 -0.28
C LEU A 730 7.29 3.42 0.50
N SER A 731 6.11 2.92 0.88
CA SER A 731 5.16 3.67 1.71
C SER A 731 5.72 3.95 3.11
N THR A 732 6.54 3.05 3.65
CA THR A 732 7.24 3.28 4.92
C THR A 732 8.19 4.46 4.79
N LEU A 733 8.96 4.52 3.71
CA LEU A 733 9.90 5.61 3.44
C LEU A 733 9.18 6.93 3.14
N ALA A 734 8.12 6.88 2.33
CA ALA A 734 7.38 8.07 1.90
C ALA A 734 6.53 8.70 3.02
N PHE A 735 5.89 7.88 3.86
CA PHE A 735 4.93 8.37 4.87
C PHE A 735 5.46 8.28 6.30
N ASN A 736 6.65 7.69 6.50
CA ASN A 736 7.25 7.49 7.81
C ASN A 736 6.32 6.74 8.81
N ALA A 737 5.53 5.82 8.24
CA ALA A 737 4.50 5.04 8.89
C ALA A 737 4.87 3.56 8.92
N LYS A 738 4.34 2.83 9.89
CA LYS A 738 4.39 1.38 9.90
C LYS A 738 3.35 0.80 8.95
N VAL A 739 3.71 -0.26 8.25
CA VAL A 739 2.88 -0.81 7.17
C VAL A 739 2.55 -2.27 7.40
N VAL A 740 1.28 -2.63 7.24
CA VAL A 740 0.82 -4.02 7.25
C VAL A 740 0.17 -4.35 5.91
N VAL A 741 0.67 -5.37 5.23
CA VAL A 741 0.07 -5.90 4.00
C VAL A 741 -0.64 -7.20 4.30
N THR A 742 -1.91 -7.32 3.93
CA THR A 742 -2.72 -8.52 4.17
C THR A 742 -3.83 -8.67 3.14
N GLU A 743 -4.37 -9.87 2.99
CA GLU A 743 -5.62 -10.12 2.25
C GLU A 743 -6.86 -9.71 3.06
N SER A 744 -6.71 -9.50 4.38
CA SER A 744 -7.81 -9.11 5.26
C SER A 744 -8.34 -7.72 4.93
N GLN A 745 -9.65 -7.64 4.70
CA GLN A 745 -10.37 -6.39 4.46
C GLN A 745 -10.59 -5.58 5.74
N VAL A 746 -10.38 -6.17 6.91
CA VAL A 746 -10.44 -5.48 8.20
C VAL A 746 -9.01 -5.40 8.75
N PRO A 747 -8.59 -4.28 9.36
CA PRO A 747 -7.29 -4.16 9.99
C PRO A 747 -7.02 -5.32 10.97
N LEU A 748 -5.81 -5.87 10.93
CA LEU A 748 -5.41 -6.97 11.83
C LEU A 748 -5.05 -6.49 13.24
N TYR A 749 -4.64 -5.23 13.37
CA TYR A 749 -4.18 -4.63 14.63
C TYR A 749 -5.03 -3.41 14.94
N HIS A 750 -5.28 -3.15 16.21
CA HIS A 750 -5.97 -1.91 16.60
C HIS A 750 -5.03 -0.72 16.55
N SER A 751 -3.76 -0.91 16.89
CA SER A 751 -2.73 0.12 16.82
C SER A 751 -1.34 -0.44 16.51
N ALA A 752 -0.40 0.46 16.24
CA ALA A 752 1.03 0.14 16.09
C ALA A 752 1.71 -0.38 17.37
N GLU A 753 1.05 -0.34 18.53
CA GLU A 753 1.59 -0.90 19.78
C GLU A 753 1.64 -2.43 19.77
N GLU A 754 0.77 -3.07 18.99
CA GLU A 754 0.59 -4.52 18.98
C GLU A 754 1.68 -5.27 18.21
N PHE A 755 2.51 -4.55 17.46
CA PHE A 755 3.64 -5.12 16.73
C PHE A 755 4.85 -4.21 16.78
N LYS A 756 6.03 -4.82 16.82
CA LYS A 756 7.27 -4.08 17.04
C LYS A 756 7.87 -3.60 15.72
N GLU A 757 7.66 -4.37 14.67
CA GLU A 757 8.26 -4.19 13.35
C GLU A 757 7.73 -2.97 12.62
N THR A 758 8.41 -2.60 11.53
CA THR A 758 8.01 -1.47 10.68
C THR A 758 7.16 -1.94 9.51
N VAL A 759 7.54 -3.05 8.87
CA VAL A 759 6.76 -3.68 7.80
C VAL A 759 6.35 -5.09 8.22
N VAL A 760 5.05 -5.39 8.10
CA VAL A 760 4.48 -6.72 8.34
C VAL A 760 3.77 -7.19 7.09
N LEU A 761 4.29 -8.24 6.46
CA LEU A 761 3.66 -8.95 5.37
C LEU A 761 2.91 -10.14 5.96
N ASN A 762 1.59 -10.09 6.01
CA ASN A 762 0.78 -11.14 6.63
C ASN A 762 0.51 -12.27 5.63
N ALA A 763 1.12 -13.43 5.86
CA ALA A 763 1.02 -14.61 4.99
C ALA A 763 1.34 -14.30 3.50
N PRO A 764 2.51 -13.73 3.20
CA PRO A 764 2.87 -13.39 1.83
C PRO A 764 3.06 -14.63 0.97
N HIS A 765 3.02 -14.45 -0.35
CA HIS A 765 3.36 -15.52 -1.29
C HIS A 765 4.82 -16.00 -1.08
N PRO A 766 5.13 -17.30 -1.26
CA PRO A 766 6.46 -17.88 -0.99
C PRO A 766 7.66 -17.15 -1.64
N PHE A 767 7.48 -16.53 -2.81
CA PHE A 767 8.55 -15.74 -3.45
C PHE A 767 9.13 -14.67 -2.51
N VAL A 768 8.30 -14.05 -1.66
CA VAL A 768 8.74 -13.04 -0.70
C VAL A 768 9.66 -13.69 0.34
N THR A 769 9.25 -14.84 0.88
CA THR A 769 10.03 -15.56 1.89
C THR A 769 11.32 -16.16 1.32
N HIS A 770 11.34 -16.57 0.05
CA HIS A 770 12.58 -17.03 -0.61
C HIS A 770 13.67 -15.95 -0.67
N ILE A 771 13.27 -14.67 -0.78
CA ILE A 771 14.20 -13.54 -0.95
C ILE A 771 14.52 -12.85 0.38
N LEU A 772 13.47 -12.55 1.16
CA LEU A 772 13.58 -11.81 2.40
C LEU A 772 13.86 -12.71 3.61
N GLN A 773 13.53 -14.01 3.53
CA GLN A 773 13.63 -15.00 4.62
C GLN A 773 12.78 -14.69 5.85
N LYS A 774 12.04 -13.58 5.83
CA LYS A 774 11.19 -13.07 6.91
C LYS A 774 9.95 -12.42 6.30
N ASP A 775 8.88 -12.41 7.07
CA ASP A 775 7.60 -11.77 6.75
C ASP A 775 7.36 -10.51 7.59
N ARG A 776 8.16 -10.29 8.64
CA ARG A 776 8.16 -9.09 9.48
C ARG A 776 9.55 -8.48 9.49
N LEU A 777 9.66 -7.20 9.15
CA LEU A 777 10.94 -6.51 8.95
C LEU A 777 11.06 -5.28 9.83
N ARG A 778 12.24 -5.15 10.44
CA ARG A 778 12.63 -4.01 11.26
C ARG A 778 13.10 -2.85 10.40
N ILE A 779 13.06 -1.64 10.96
CA ILE A 779 13.41 -0.41 10.23
C ILE A 779 14.81 -0.46 9.62
N ASP A 780 15.78 -1.02 10.33
CA ASP A 780 17.17 -1.18 9.92
C ASP A 780 17.38 -2.29 8.87
N GLU A 781 16.33 -3.06 8.55
CA GLU A 781 16.35 -4.11 7.53
C GLU A 781 15.69 -3.67 6.21
N ILE A 782 15.03 -2.49 6.19
CA ILE A 782 14.21 -2.02 5.06
C ILE A 782 15.04 -1.77 3.80
N GLU A 783 16.15 -1.02 3.89
CA GLU A 783 16.99 -0.67 2.73
C GLU A 783 17.49 -1.91 2.00
N LYS A 784 18.18 -2.80 2.72
CA LYS A 784 18.71 -4.05 2.15
C LYS A 784 17.61 -4.95 1.59
N SER A 785 16.43 -4.94 2.20
CA SER A 785 15.28 -5.72 1.72
C SER A 785 14.71 -5.15 0.42
N LEU A 786 14.65 -3.82 0.31
CA LEU A 786 14.23 -3.12 -0.89
C LEU A 786 15.23 -3.32 -2.04
N GLU A 787 16.54 -3.29 -1.76
CA GLU A 787 17.59 -3.62 -2.74
C GLU A 787 17.42 -5.04 -3.30
N LYS A 788 17.23 -6.04 -2.42
CA LYS A 788 17.00 -7.43 -2.81
C LYS A 788 15.75 -7.60 -3.67
N LEU A 789 14.64 -6.97 -3.27
CA LEU A 789 13.40 -7.01 -4.05
C LEU A 789 13.58 -6.35 -5.41
N SER A 790 14.23 -5.19 -5.45
CA SER A 790 14.50 -4.46 -6.69
C SER A 790 15.34 -5.29 -7.66
N ALA A 791 16.40 -5.94 -7.17
CA ALA A 791 17.24 -6.83 -7.97
C ALA A 791 16.45 -8.02 -8.55
N ILE A 792 15.60 -8.68 -7.76
CA ILE A 792 14.78 -9.82 -8.23
C ILE A 792 13.72 -9.37 -9.24
N TYR A 793 13.08 -8.23 -9.00
CA TYR A 793 12.02 -7.74 -9.88
C TYR A 793 12.61 -7.36 -11.23
N ASP A 794 13.77 -6.72 -11.23
CA ASP A 794 14.48 -6.36 -12.45
C ASP A 794 15.02 -7.59 -13.21
N LEU A 795 15.57 -8.58 -12.51
CA LEU A 795 15.94 -9.88 -13.07
C LEU A 795 14.75 -10.56 -13.78
N ASN A 796 13.59 -10.54 -13.13
CA ASN A 796 12.37 -11.12 -13.68
C ASN A 796 11.89 -10.36 -14.93
N ILE A 797 11.89 -9.03 -14.89
CA ILE A 797 11.54 -8.19 -16.04
C ILE A 797 12.49 -8.46 -17.22
N ASP A 798 13.81 -8.48 -16.98
CA ASP A 798 14.81 -8.78 -18.01
C ASP A 798 14.55 -10.13 -18.68
N ALA A 799 14.37 -11.18 -17.88
CA ALA A 799 14.19 -12.53 -18.42
C ALA A 799 12.84 -12.72 -19.12
N PHE A 800 11.74 -12.23 -18.52
CA PHE A 800 10.39 -12.72 -18.87
C PHE A 800 9.43 -11.69 -19.45
N ARG A 801 9.71 -10.38 -19.43
CA ARG A 801 8.76 -9.37 -19.95
C ARG A 801 8.24 -9.69 -21.35
N ASP A 802 6.97 -9.37 -21.61
CA ASP A 802 6.37 -9.44 -22.93
C ASP A 802 6.04 -8.02 -23.41
N GLY A 803 6.81 -7.54 -24.40
CA GLY A 803 6.80 -6.12 -24.78
C GLY A 803 7.03 -5.20 -23.58
N ALA A 804 6.06 -4.31 -23.32
CA ALA A 804 6.05 -3.38 -22.19
C ALA A 804 5.32 -3.93 -20.94
N LYS A 805 5.08 -5.24 -20.82
CA LYS A 805 4.38 -5.85 -19.69
C LYS A 805 5.30 -6.77 -18.88
N PRO A 806 5.52 -6.51 -17.58
CA PRO A 806 6.16 -7.46 -16.69
C PRO A 806 5.33 -8.75 -16.58
N GLN A 807 6.00 -9.89 -16.52
CA GLN A 807 5.37 -11.21 -16.33
C GLN A 807 5.69 -11.69 -14.91
N TRP A 808 4.90 -11.26 -13.91
CA TRP A 808 5.22 -11.52 -12.50
C TRP A 808 4.92 -12.95 -12.06
N GLN A 809 4.18 -13.74 -12.85
CA GLN A 809 3.92 -15.15 -12.55
C GLN A 809 5.19 -16.00 -12.42
N HIS A 810 6.31 -15.53 -13.00
CA HIS A 810 7.62 -16.19 -12.90
C HIS A 810 8.43 -15.81 -11.65
N LEU A 811 8.02 -14.81 -10.86
CA LEU A 811 8.79 -14.36 -9.69
C LEU A 811 9.07 -15.48 -8.70
N ASN A 812 8.11 -16.40 -8.50
CA ASN A 812 8.28 -17.50 -7.55
C ASN A 812 9.38 -18.46 -7.98
N SER A 813 9.44 -18.81 -9.28
CA SER A 813 10.47 -19.71 -9.79
C SER A 813 11.83 -19.02 -9.85
N VAL A 814 11.87 -17.73 -10.19
CA VAL A 814 13.09 -16.91 -10.12
C VAL A 814 13.64 -16.91 -8.70
N SER A 815 12.79 -16.57 -7.73
CA SER A 815 13.20 -16.45 -6.33
C SER A 815 13.70 -17.78 -5.75
N GLY A 816 12.97 -18.88 -5.99
CA GLY A 816 13.40 -20.22 -5.54
C GLY A 816 14.70 -20.70 -6.19
N ASN A 817 14.95 -20.34 -7.45
CA ASN A 817 16.22 -20.64 -8.11
C ASN A 817 17.40 -19.89 -7.46
N ILE A 818 17.22 -18.58 -7.19
CA ILE A 818 18.25 -17.76 -6.53
C ILE A 818 18.54 -18.28 -5.11
N GLU A 819 17.52 -18.62 -4.33
CA GLU A 819 17.69 -19.21 -2.99
C GLU A 819 18.47 -20.53 -3.04
N THR A 820 18.21 -21.35 -4.07
CA THR A 820 18.92 -22.63 -4.25
C THR A 820 20.39 -22.46 -4.64
N ASP A 821 20.69 -21.49 -5.51
CA ASP A 821 22.04 -21.21 -6.00
C ASP A 821 22.12 -19.77 -6.58
N PRO A 822 22.78 -18.82 -5.90
CA PRO A 822 22.88 -17.43 -6.36
C PRO A 822 23.47 -17.27 -7.77
N LEU A 823 24.23 -18.26 -8.28
CA LEU A 823 24.75 -18.23 -9.65
C LEU A 823 23.64 -18.20 -10.73
N TYR A 824 22.39 -18.53 -10.37
CA TYR A 824 21.26 -18.35 -11.26
C TYR A 824 21.06 -16.90 -11.73
N VAL A 825 21.58 -15.89 -11.02
CA VAL A 825 21.63 -14.50 -11.52
C VAL A 825 22.25 -14.45 -12.92
N PHE A 826 23.37 -15.14 -13.14
CA PHE A 826 24.05 -15.17 -14.44
C PHE A 826 23.35 -16.08 -15.46
N HIS A 827 22.58 -17.07 -15.00
CA HIS A 827 21.68 -17.81 -15.90
C HIS A 827 20.64 -16.86 -16.51
N TYR A 828 20.03 -16.00 -15.70
CA TYR A 828 19.05 -15.02 -16.18
C TYR A 828 19.68 -13.95 -17.09
N LEU A 829 20.93 -13.56 -16.84
CA LEU A 829 21.70 -12.71 -17.76
C LEU A 829 21.81 -13.34 -19.16
N ASP A 830 22.12 -14.63 -19.19
CA ASP A 830 22.26 -15.39 -20.42
C ASP A 830 20.91 -15.57 -21.15
N VAL A 831 19.82 -15.78 -20.40
CA VAL A 831 18.44 -15.77 -20.94
C VAL A 831 18.12 -14.42 -21.56
N PHE A 832 18.42 -13.32 -20.86
CA PHE A 832 18.20 -11.96 -21.34
C PHE A 832 19.00 -11.67 -22.61
N ARG A 833 20.29 -12.04 -22.64
CA ARG A 833 21.15 -11.89 -23.83
C ARG A 833 20.57 -12.63 -25.04
N ARG A 834 20.18 -13.89 -24.87
CA ARG A 834 19.66 -14.75 -25.95
C ARG A 834 18.32 -14.25 -26.47
N LYS A 835 17.42 -13.83 -25.56
CA LYS A 835 16.12 -13.26 -25.92
C LYS A 835 16.24 -12.03 -26.80
N ASN A 836 17.23 -11.17 -26.54
CA ASN A 836 17.51 -9.99 -27.35
C ASN A 836 18.46 -10.23 -28.54
N LYS A 837 18.91 -11.48 -28.75
CA LYS A 837 19.84 -11.88 -29.85
C LYS A 837 21.13 -11.05 -29.89
N TRP A 838 21.69 -10.77 -28.71
CA TRP A 838 22.94 -10.02 -28.59
C TRP A 838 24.16 -10.93 -28.67
N ASP A 839 25.04 -10.70 -29.64
CA ASP A 839 26.36 -11.34 -29.70
C ASP A 839 27.29 -10.81 -28.60
N SER A 840 27.17 -9.51 -28.30
CA SER A 840 27.82 -8.82 -27.17
C SER A 840 26.84 -7.85 -26.51
N PHE A 841 27.05 -7.52 -25.23
CA PHE A 841 26.14 -6.62 -24.53
C PHE A 841 26.21 -5.20 -25.11
N PRO A 842 25.07 -4.52 -25.28
CA PRO A 842 25.05 -3.14 -25.74
C PRO A 842 25.80 -2.24 -24.76
N LYS A 843 26.46 -1.20 -25.28
CA LYS A 843 27.07 -0.17 -24.44
C LYS A 843 25.99 0.48 -23.55
N PRO A 844 26.34 0.89 -22.32
CA PRO A 844 25.40 1.61 -21.46
C PRO A 844 24.93 2.90 -22.16
N ARG A 845 23.66 3.26 -21.96
CA ARG A 845 23.19 4.60 -22.31
C ARG A 845 23.79 5.62 -21.35
N ASN A 846 23.70 6.91 -21.69
CA ASN A 846 24.33 7.96 -20.87
C ASN A 846 23.82 7.89 -19.41
N GLY A 847 24.74 7.71 -18.46
CA GLY A 847 24.44 7.57 -17.03
C GLY A 847 23.97 6.18 -16.57
N GLU A 848 23.71 5.21 -17.45
CA GLU A 848 23.29 3.86 -17.03
C GLU A 848 24.47 2.96 -16.62
N ILE A 849 24.26 2.12 -15.62
CA ILE A 849 25.19 1.04 -15.23
C ILE A 849 25.24 -0.01 -16.34
N PHE A 850 26.45 -0.46 -16.70
CA PHE A 850 26.61 -1.46 -17.75
C PHE A 850 25.96 -2.79 -17.34
N ILE A 851 25.31 -3.48 -18.29
CA ILE A 851 24.47 -4.67 -17.99
C ILE A 851 25.25 -5.76 -17.21
N PRO A 852 26.45 -6.19 -17.61
CA PRO A 852 27.25 -7.13 -16.82
C PRO A 852 27.56 -6.63 -15.40
N GLU A 853 27.93 -5.36 -15.23
CA GLU A 853 28.22 -4.76 -13.92
C GLU A 853 26.99 -4.81 -13.00
N ARG A 854 25.81 -4.45 -13.52
CA ARG A 854 24.54 -4.54 -12.80
C ARG A 854 24.25 -5.97 -12.32
N TYR A 855 24.52 -6.99 -13.14
CA TYR A 855 24.31 -8.38 -12.74
C TYR A 855 25.34 -8.88 -11.71
N LEU A 856 26.55 -8.33 -11.68
CA LEU A 856 27.49 -8.58 -10.58
C LEU A 856 26.97 -7.98 -9.27
N GLN A 857 26.44 -6.76 -9.32
CA GLN A 857 25.79 -6.13 -8.15
C GLN A 857 24.56 -6.92 -7.67
N PHE A 858 23.74 -7.44 -8.59
CA PHE A 858 22.62 -8.32 -8.23
C PHE A 858 23.08 -9.60 -7.54
N TYR A 859 24.17 -10.21 -8.04
CA TYR A 859 24.73 -11.40 -7.42
C TYR A 859 25.16 -11.12 -5.97
N GLU A 860 25.85 -10.02 -5.72
CA GLU A 860 26.27 -9.61 -4.37
C GLU A 860 25.07 -9.30 -3.47
N THR A 861 24.11 -8.51 -3.96
CA THR A 861 22.89 -8.11 -3.23
C THR A 861 22.06 -9.32 -2.79
N LEU A 862 21.98 -10.33 -3.66
CA LEU A 862 21.19 -11.55 -3.45
C LEU A 862 21.96 -12.64 -2.68
N GLY A 863 23.09 -12.30 -2.06
CA GLY A 863 23.82 -13.19 -1.15
C GLY A 863 24.79 -14.14 -1.86
N GLY A 864 25.27 -13.78 -3.04
CA GLY A 864 26.30 -14.52 -3.75
C GLY A 864 27.64 -14.53 -3.01
N ASP A 865 28.22 -15.70 -2.83
CA ASP A 865 29.43 -15.96 -2.02
C ASP A 865 30.64 -16.43 -2.85
N LYS A 866 30.48 -16.62 -4.16
CA LYS A 866 31.49 -17.17 -5.08
C LYS A 866 32.15 -16.13 -5.97
N MET A 867 32.02 -14.84 -5.66
CA MET A 867 32.62 -13.79 -6.49
C MET A 867 34.15 -13.92 -6.53
N SER A 868 34.78 -14.23 -5.39
CA SER A 868 36.23 -14.47 -5.30
C SER A 868 36.71 -15.64 -6.17
N LEU A 869 35.86 -16.67 -6.32
CA LEU A 869 36.12 -17.81 -7.18
C LEU A 869 36.01 -17.42 -8.67
N ILE A 870 34.96 -16.68 -9.04
CA ILE A 870 34.77 -16.17 -10.40
C ILE A 870 35.95 -15.26 -10.81
N GLU A 871 36.28 -14.29 -9.96
CA GLU A 871 37.41 -13.39 -10.12
C GLU A 871 38.74 -14.16 -10.21
N GLY A 872 38.97 -15.11 -9.32
CA GLY A 872 40.21 -15.89 -9.27
C GLY A 872 40.45 -16.73 -10.53
N ILE A 873 39.39 -17.29 -11.13
CA ILE A 873 39.45 -17.98 -12.43
C ILE A 873 39.71 -16.97 -13.55
N ALA A 874 38.93 -15.89 -13.58
CA ALA A 874 38.97 -14.91 -14.65
C ALA A 874 40.33 -14.21 -14.74
N GLN A 875 40.86 -13.71 -13.61
CA GLN A 875 42.18 -13.08 -13.55
C GLN A 875 43.28 -14.01 -14.06
N ARG A 876 43.29 -15.28 -13.63
CA ARG A 876 44.32 -16.25 -14.07
C ARG A 876 44.19 -16.61 -15.55
N CYS A 877 42.98 -16.79 -16.04
CA CYS A 877 42.72 -17.11 -17.44
C CYS A 877 43.09 -15.93 -18.36
N PHE A 878 42.57 -14.74 -18.07
CA PHE A 878 42.73 -13.57 -18.92
C PHE A 878 44.07 -12.84 -18.75
N ASN A 879 44.91 -13.30 -17.81
CA ASN A 879 46.32 -12.91 -17.72
C ASN A 879 47.11 -13.37 -18.95
N PHE A 880 46.94 -14.62 -19.40
CA PHE A 880 47.70 -15.16 -20.53
C PHE A 880 46.90 -15.25 -21.84
N TYR A 881 45.57 -15.34 -21.76
CA TYR A 881 44.68 -15.48 -22.91
C TYR A 881 43.86 -14.21 -23.15
N GLY A 882 43.89 -13.69 -24.38
CA GLY A 882 42.98 -12.65 -24.85
C GLY A 882 41.97 -13.21 -25.85
N PRO A 883 40.64 -13.11 -25.58
CA PRO A 883 39.66 -13.44 -26.60
C PRO A 883 39.68 -12.40 -27.72
N ASP A 884 39.40 -12.85 -28.94
CA ASP A 884 39.39 -12.03 -30.15
C ASP A 884 38.06 -11.28 -30.38
N SER A 885 37.01 -11.66 -29.65
CA SER A 885 35.68 -11.10 -29.71
C SER A 885 35.01 -11.13 -28.33
N PHE A 886 33.97 -10.32 -28.15
CA PHE A 886 33.14 -10.32 -26.92
C PHE A 886 32.11 -11.46 -26.88
N ASN A 887 32.19 -12.38 -27.83
CA ASN A 887 31.31 -13.54 -27.88
C ASN A 887 31.65 -14.47 -26.71
N ALA A 888 30.62 -14.94 -25.99
CA ALA A 888 30.79 -15.82 -24.82
C ALA A 888 31.65 -17.05 -25.13
N ASN A 889 31.51 -17.63 -26.33
CA ASN A 889 32.31 -18.79 -26.76
C ASN A 889 33.81 -18.48 -26.91
N SER A 890 34.17 -17.26 -27.32
CA SER A 890 35.58 -16.85 -27.41
C SER A 890 36.15 -16.62 -26.01
N ILE A 891 35.39 -15.91 -25.16
CA ILE A 891 35.78 -15.60 -23.78
C ILE A 891 36.01 -16.87 -22.94
N LEU A 892 35.10 -17.85 -23.04
CA LEU A 892 35.10 -19.03 -22.18
C LEU A 892 35.94 -20.20 -22.71
N LYS A 893 36.62 -20.03 -23.85
CA LYS A 893 37.25 -21.12 -24.60
C LYS A 893 38.27 -21.92 -23.79
N VAL A 894 39.14 -21.23 -23.06
CA VAL A 894 40.17 -21.85 -22.19
C VAL A 894 39.54 -22.56 -21.01
N ILE A 895 38.57 -21.92 -20.34
CA ILE A 895 37.89 -22.46 -19.16
C ILE A 895 37.12 -23.73 -19.53
N ALA A 896 36.40 -23.70 -20.65
CA ALA A 896 35.66 -24.85 -21.15
C ALA A 896 36.55 -26.07 -21.43
N LEU A 897 37.80 -25.88 -21.85
CA LEU A 897 38.75 -26.99 -22.02
C LEU A 897 39.09 -27.64 -20.67
N VAL A 898 39.46 -26.84 -19.68
CA VAL A 898 39.78 -27.33 -18.32
C VAL A 898 38.58 -28.06 -17.71
N GLU A 899 37.38 -27.48 -17.83
CA GLU A 899 36.14 -28.10 -17.38
C GLU A 899 35.88 -29.45 -18.06
N ASN A 900 36.02 -29.51 -19.39
CA ASN A 900 35.73 -30.72 -20.15
C ASN A 900 36.70 -31.85 -19.83
N VAL A 901 37.98 -31.56 -19.60
CA VAL A 901 38.95 -32.56 -19.14
C VAL A 901 38.48 -33.14 -17.80
N ILE A 902 38.28 -32.29 -16.78
CA ILE A 902 37.85 -32.76 -15.44
C ILE A 902 36.55 -33.57 -15.50
N ILE A 903 35.57 -33.12 -16.30
CA ILE A 903 34.25 -33.76 -16.40
C ILE A 903 34.30 -35.11 -17.12
N ASN A 904 35.18 -35.28 -18.11
CA ASN A 904 35.19 -36.45 -19.00
C ASN A 904 36.29 -37.47 -18.65
N SER A 905 37.34 -37.09 -17.92
CA SER A 905 38.37 -38.03 -17.46
C SER A 905 37.80 -39.03 -16.44
N GLU A 906 38.41 -40.22 -16.36
CA GLU A 906 37.96 -41.31 -15.50
C GLU A 906 37.87 -40.90 -14.02
N PRO A 907 36.84 -41.36 -13.28
CA PRO A 907 36.68 -40.99 -11.87
C PRO A 907 37.88 -41.31 -10.98
N THR A 908 38.65 -42.35 -11.35
CA THR A 908 39.79 -42.90 -10.62
C THR A 908 41.15 -42.37 -11.07
N ILE A 909 41.19 -41.44 -12.03
CA ILE A 909 42.44 -40.85 -12.51
C ILE A 909 43.22 -40.19 -11.37
N ASP A 910 44.55 -40.33 -11.38
CA ASP A 910 45.41 -39.65 -10.42
C ASP A 910 45.27 -38.12 -10.56
N PRO A 911 45.18 -37.36 -9.45
CA PRO A 911 45.08 -35.90 -9.49
C PRO A 911 46.19 -35.20 -10.29
N ILE A 912 47.42 -35.73 -10.26
CA ILE A 912 48.56 -35.17 -10.98
C ILE A 912 48.36 -35.36 -12.47
N ASP A 913 48.00 -36.58 -12.90
CA ASP A 913 47.77 -36.93 -14.30
C ASP A 913 46.62 -36.10 -14.89
N LEU A 914 45.55 -35.91 -14.13
CA LEU A 914 44.41 -35.09 -14.55
C LEU A 914 44.79 -33.61 -14.74
N LYS A 915 45.58 -33.05 -13.81
CA LYS A 915 46.12 -31.69 -13.94
C LYS A 915 47.04 -31.59 -15.17
N TRP A 916 47.85 -32.61 -15.44
CA TRP A 916 48.73 -32.63 -16.62
C TRP A 916 47.95 -32.70 -17.94
N GLU A 917 46.90 -33.52 -18.00
CA GLU A 917 45.99 -33.60 -19.15
C GLU A 917 45.35 -32.24 -19.44
N ALA A 918 44.82 -31.57 -18.41
CA ALA A 918 44.22 -30.25 -18.56
C ALA A 918 45.23 -29.18 -19.02
N ARG A 919 46.46 -29.19 -18.48
CA ARG A 919 47.54 -28.29 -18.92
C ARG A 919 47.90 -28.53 -20.39
N GLY A 920 48.00 -29.80 -20.80
CA GLY A 920 48.31 -30.19 -22.18
C GLY A 920 47.29 -29.66 -23.19
N GLU A 921 46.00 -29.81 -22.89
CA GLU A 921 44.92 -29.29 -23.76
C GLU A 921 44.95 -27.76 -23.90
N VAL A 922 45.16 -27.04 -22.80
CA VAL A 922 45.28 -25.57 -22.84
C VAL A 922 46.54 -25.14 -23.60
N HIS A 923 47.67 -25.82 -23.40
CA HIS A 923 48.91 -25.53 -24.14
C HIS A 923 48.74 -25.75 -25.65
N ASN A 924 48.09 -26.84 -26.05
CA ASN A 924 47.76 -27.13 -27.45
C ASN A 924 46.88 -26.02 -28.06
N LEU A 925 45.91 -25.50 -27.30
CA LEU A 925 45.13 -24.35 -27.76
C LEU A 925 46.02 -23.11 -27.95
N MET A 926 46.86 -22.77 -26.98
CA MET A 926 47.72 -21.58 -27.06
C MET A 926 48.75 -21.64 -28.19
N GLN A 927 49.32 -22.82 -28.49
CA GLN A 927 50.17 -23.01 -29.68
C GLN A 927 49.40 -22.74 -30.98
N ARG A 928 48.14 -23.18 -31.08
CA ARG A 928 47.28 -22.88 -32.23
C ARG A 928 46.94 -21.39 -32.32
N VAL A 929 46.70 -20.73 -31.19
CA VAL A 929 46.46 -19.27 -31.13
C VAL A 929 47.68 -18.51 -31.63
N ARG A 930 48.89 -18.85 -31.18
CA ARG A 930 50.14 -18.20 -31.63
C ARG A 930 50.44 -18.44 -33.11
N SER A 931 50.16 -19.64 -33.61
CA SER A 931 50.31 -19.96 -35.04
C SER A 931 49.16 -19.44 -35.91
N SER A 932 48.26 -18.62 -35.35
CA SER A 932 47.07 -18.08 -36.03
C SER A 932 46.16 -19.16 -36.63
N ARG A 933 46.22 -20.38 -36.09
CA ARG A 933 45.37 -21.54 -36.45
C ARG A 933 44.11 -21.64 -35.58
N ALA A 934 43.98 -20.78 -34.56
CA ALA A 934 42.81 -20.69 -33.70
C ALA A 934 42.54 -19.24 -33.28
N GLN A 935 41.26 -18.91 -33.09
CA GLN A 935 40.78 -17.63 -32.57
C GLN A 935 41.27 -17.33 -31.14
N GLY A 936 41.63 -16.07 -30.89
CA GLY A 936 42.23 -15.52 -29.66
C GLY A 936 43.60 -14.87 -29.91
N PHE A 937 44.20 -14.29 -28.87
CA PHE A 937 45.59 -13.82 -28.88
C PHE A 937 46.29 -14.12 -27.56
N ALA A 938 47.61 -14.32 -27.60
CA ALA A 938 48.43 -14.52 -26.42
C ALA A 938 48.86 -13.18 -25.81
N ARG A 939 48.87 -13.08 -24.49
CA ARG A 939 49.26 -11.86 -23.75
C ARG A 939 50.67 -11.94 -23.17
N LEU A 940 51.10 -13.12 -22.72
CA LEU A 940 52.42 -13.33 -22.13
C LEU A 940 53.42 -13.87 -23.15
N LEU A 941 54.71 -13.91 -22.76
CA LEU A 941 55.73 -14.67 -23.49
C LEU A 941 55.57 -16.17 -23.23
N GLN A 942 56.01 -17.02 -24.18
CA GLN A 942 55.79 -18.48 -24.14
C GLN A 942 56.34 -19.15 -22.86
N ARG A 943 57.43 -18.60 -22.29
CA ARG A 943 58.02 -19.11 -21.04
C ARG A 943 57.15 -18.84 -19.81
N GLU A 944 56.54 -17.67 -19.74
CA GLU A 944 55.67 -17.24 -18.61
C GLU A 944 54.25 -17.80 -18.75
N GLU A 945 53.80 -18.02 -19.99
CA GLU A 945 52.51 -18.64 -20.30
C GLU A 945 52.35 -20.03 -19.67
N SER A 946 53.41 -20.85 -19.67
CA SER A 946 53.35 -22.21 -19.10
C SER A 946 53.08 -22.18 -17.59
N THR A 947 53.73 -21.26 -16.86
CA THR A 947 53.51 -21.04 -15.42
C THR A 947 52.11 -20.49 -15.15
N ALA A 948 51.61 -19.59 -16.00
CA ALA A 948 50.25 -19.06 -15.87
C ALA A 948 49.16 -20.11 -16.13
N ILE A 949 49.36 -20.99 -17.13
CA ILE A 949 48.48 -22.14 -17.40
C ILE A 949 48.46 -23.09 -16.19
N GLU A 950 49.62 -23.41 -15.64
CA GLU A 950 49.72 -24.23 -14.43
C GLU A 950 48.96 -23.60 -13.25
N ALA A 951 49.11 -22.30 -13.03
CA ALA A 951 48.40 -21.58 -11.98
C ALA A 951 46.87 -21.63 -12.15
N LEU A 952 46.37 -21.48 -13.39
CA LEU A 952 44.93 -21.61 -13.69
C LEU A 952 44.42 -23.02 -13.40
N VAL A 953 45.11 -24.05 -13.92
CA VAL A 953 44.68 -25.45 -13.77
C VAL A 953 44.72 -25.89 -12.31
N ASN A 954 45.77 -25.53 -11.57
CA ASN A 954 45.87 -25.82 -10.14
C ASN A 954 44.74 -25.13 -9.37
N TYR A 955 44.51 -23.83 -9.61
CA TYR A 955 43.43 -23.09 -8.95
C TYR A 955 42.05 -23.70 -9.26
N PHE A 956 41.77 -24.00 -10.54
CA PHE A 956 40.51 -24.61 -10.93
C PHE A 956 40.32 -26.00 -10.30
N TYR A 957 41.36 -26.83 -10.25
CA TYR A 957 41.24 -28.14 -9.64
C TYR A 957 41.08 -28.05 -8.10
N ASP A 958 41.97 -27.31 -7.43
CA ASP A 958 42.06 -27.30 -5.97
C ASP A 958 40.92 -26.48 -5.33
N GLU A 959 40.70 -25.24 -5.79
CA GLU A 959 39.72 -24.33 -5.19
C GLU A 959 38.31 -24.51 -5.77
N VAL A 960 38.17 -24.76 -7.07
CA VAL A 960 36.84 -24.88 -7.72
C VAL A 960 36.32 -26.32 -7.62
N PHE A 961 37.05 -27.29 -8.17
CA PHE A 961 36.56 -28.66 -8.26
C PHE A 961 36.60 -29.39 -6.91
N MET A 962 37.74 -29.40 -6.22
CA MET A 962 37.91 -30.15 -4.97
C MET A 962 37.23 -29.48 -3.78
N LYS A 963 37.41 -28.17 -3.59
CA LYS A 963 36.88 -27.45 -2.43
C LYS A 963 35.40 -27.06 -2.60
N ASP A 964 35.04 -26.28 -3.61
CA ASP A 964 33.65 -25.81 -3.79
C ASP A 964 32.70 -26.91 -4.29
N TYR A 965 33.14 -27.72 -5.27
CA TYR A 965 32.34 -28.82 -5.81
C TYR A 965 32.59 -30.19 -5.17
N LYS A 966 33.39 -30.26 -4.09
CA LYS A 966 33.66 -31.48 -3.29
C LYS A 966 34.16 -32.66 -4.12
N GLY A 967 34.87 -32.41 -5.21
CA GLY A 967 35.37 -33.42 -6.17
C GLY A 967 34.26 -34.12 -6.97
N GLN A 968 33.02 -33.63 -6.94
CA GLN A 968 31.88 -34.27 -7.60
C GLN A 968 31.67 -33.72 -9.01
N ARG A 969 32.00 -34.54 -10.03
CA ARG A 969 31.83 -34.20 -11.46
C ARG A 969 30.38 -33.87 -11.82
N ALA A 970 29.40 -34.53 -11.19
CA ALA A 970 27.99 -34.25 -11.42
C ALA A 970 27.59 -32.82 -11.02
N ILE A 971 28.11 -32.33 -9.88
CA ILE A 971 27.83 -30.97 -9.41
C ILE A 971 28.47 -29.95 -10.37
N LEU A 972 29.74 -30.15 -10.74
CA LEU A 972 30.41 -29.29 -11.73
C LEU A 972 29.65 -29.28 -13.06
N ARG A 973 29.22 -30.44 -13.56
CA ARG A 973 28.45 -30.55 -14.82
C ARG A 973 27.12 -29.78 -14.76
N THR A 974 26.40 -29.83 -13.64
CA THR A 974 25.14 -29.11 -13.46
C THR A 974 25.35 -27.59 -13.31
N ARG A 975 26.44 -27.15 -12.65
CA ARG A 975 26.67 -25.72 -12.33
C ARG A 975 27.57 -24.96 -13.31
N ARG A 976 28.36 -25.65 -14.15
CA ARG A 976 29.35 -25.03 -15.07
C ARG A 976 28.77 -23.91 -15.91
N ASN A 977 27.54 -24.05 -16.44
CA ASN A 977 26.95 -23.04 -17.30
C ASN A 977 26.72 -21.71 -16.55
N ARG A 978 26.34 -21.78 -15.27
CA ARG A 978 26.10 -20.60 -14.43
C ARG A 978 27.42 -19.95 -14.01
N LEU A 979 28.40 -20.77 -13.64
CA LEU A 979 29.76 -20.33 -13.34
C LEU A 979 30.38 -19.61 -14.55
N ASN A 980 30.30 -20.22 -15.73
CA ASN A 980 30.79 -19.66 -16.98
C ASN A 980 30.08 -18.36 -17.36
N ALA A 981 28.76 -18.27 -17.18
CA ALA A 981 28.03 -17.03 -17.39
C ALA A 981 28.53 -15.92 -16.44
N GLY A 982 28.84 -16.25 -15.18
CA GLY A 982 29.46 -15.33 -14.23
C GLY A 982 30.86 -14.86 -14.63
N ILE A 983 31.73 -15.78 -15.06
CA ILE A 983 33.09 -15.44 -15.55
C ILE A 983 33.03 -14.54 -16.78
N ASN A 984 32.10 -14.83 -17.70
CA ASN A 984 31.85 -13.98 -18.86
C ASN A 984 31.38 -12.57 -18.44
N ALA A 985 30.43 -12.47 -17.50
CA ALA A 985 29.97 -11.18 -17.00
C ALA A 985 31.10 -10.37 -16.35
N TRP A 986 31.89 -11.02 -15.48
CA TRP A 986 33.02 -10.40 -14.80
C TRP A 986 34.09 -9.89 -15.78
N TYR A 987 34.44 -10.70 -16.79
CA TYR A 987 35.40 -10.28 -17.82
C TYR A 987 34.93 -9.06 -18.59
N GLN A 988 33.64 -9.01 -18.98
CA GLN A 988 33.11 -7.90 -19.75
C GLN A 988 33.02 -6.61 -18.94
N ALA A 989 32.63 -6.70 -17.66
CA ALA A 989 32.67 -5.56 -16.73
C ALA A 989 34.09 -5.02 -16.53
N ASN A 990 35.09 -5.90 -16.44
CA ASN A 990 36.47 -5.52 -16.13
C ASN A 990 37.40 -5.42 -17.35
N TRP A 991 36.87 -5.51 -18.58
CA TRP A 991 37.68 -5.54 -19.82
C TRP A 991 38.67 -4.38 -19.93
N GLN A 992 38.30 -3.19 -19.46
CA GLN A 992 39.18 -2.02 -19.53
C GLN A 992 40.47 -2.19 -18.71
N GLN A 993 40.42 -2.92 -17.59
CA GLN A 993 41.60 -3.22 -16.76
C GLN A 993 42.61 -4.05 -17.57
N PHE A 994 42.12 -5.07 -18.27
CA PHE A 994 42.90 -5.94 -19.16
C PHE A 994 43.43 -5.24 -20.41
N ARG A 995 42.88 -4.08 -20.78
CA ARG A 995 43.38 -3.24 -21.89
C ARG A 995 44.47 -2.27 -21.43
N LYS A 996 44.35 -1.69 -20.23
CA LYS A 996 45.35 -0.75 -19.67
C LYS A 996 46.69 -1.44 -19.42
N GLN A 997 46.70 -2.65 -18.84
CA GLN A 997 47.92 -3.44 -18.63
C GLN A 997 48.70 -3.67 -19.95
N LYS A 998 48.00 -3.93 -21.07
CA LYS A 998 48.61 -4.07 -22.40
C LYS A 998 49.25 -2.77 -22.90
N ASN A 999 48.66 -1.62 -22.59
CA ASN A 999 49.19 -0.33 -23.04
C ASN A 999 50.38 0.11 -22.17
N GLU A 1000 50.36 -0.12 -20.86
CA GLU A 1000 51.48 0.15 -19.96
C GLU A 1000 52.70 -0.72 -20.33
N GLU A 1001 52.52 -2.03 -20.54
CA GLU A 1001 53.59 -2.94 -21.00
C GLU A 1001 54.12 -2.59 -22.41
N ALA A 1002 53.28 -2.07 -23.31
CA ALA A 1002 53.71 -1.61 -24.64
C ALA A 1002 54.43 -0.25 -24.62
N THR A 1003 54.27 0.54 -23.55
CA THR A 1003 54.98 1.82 -23.37
C THR A 1003 56.35 1.59 -22.75
N ASP A 1004 56.47 0.62 -21.83
CA ASP A 1004 57.75 0.18 -21.24
C ASP A 1004 58.62 -0.66 -22.20
N ALA A 1005 58.04 -1.26 -23.26
CA ALA A 1005 58.81 -1.94 -24.30
C ALA A 1005 59.32 -1.01 -25.43
N ASN A 1006 58.88 0.25 -25.45
CA ASN A 1006 59.28 1.28 -26.42
C ASN A 1006 60.16 2.41 -25.80
N ASN A 1007 60.42 2.34 -24.49
CA ASN A 1007 61.50 3.06 -23.80
C ASN A 1007 62.63 2.10 -23.48
#